data_AF-A0A9P6VDN5-F1
#
_entry.id   AF-A0A9P6VDN5-F1
#
_cell.length_a   1.000
_cell.length_b   1.000
_cell.length_c   1.000
_cell.angle_alpha   90.00
_cell.angle_beta   90.00
_cell.angle_gamma   90.00
#
_symmetry.space_group_name_H-M   'P 1'
#
loop_
_entity.id
_entity.type
_entity.pdbx_description
1 polymer ?
#
loop_
_entity_poly.entity_id
_entity_poly.type
_entity_poly.pdbx_seq_one_letter_code
_entity_poly.pdbx_strand_id
1 'polypeptide(L)'
;MTSNQTRRSSSGKTVKTKPHSRSSSSTTISVQIGTPSDSSPSTSPSFDMPPRTNGSTAVNGISEDMENSSINGARKSKRGILDRKQSTPMMPAFMVSAPGKAIVFGEHAAAIAASVSLRSYLLVTALSKSKRTISLRFPDIGLLHTWNIDDLPWSAFSHPSKKKYYYDAVTFLDPELIAAMKPHLENVSVDSPEDLRKVHQNSASAFLYLFLSLGSQTFPGCIYTLRSTLPVGGGLGSSASITVCLAGALLLQIRTLSGPHPDQPAEEARLQIERINRWAFVGEMCIHGNPSGVDNTVSTQGKAVVFQRSDYAKPPTVKPLWNFPELPLLLVDTKQAKSTAVEVAKVATLKKQHPEITESILNAIDKVTESAAQLIADDDFDSEELESLEKLGKLMSLNHGLLVALGVSHPRLDRIRELVDHEGIGWTKLTGAGGGGCAITLLKPGITEERMKRLEQTLADEGYGKFETTLGCDGVGVLWPAVLKNGSGEDEVGGDEIDQDKFLNADGIGGVEELVGVHDATIAEQQQAAYLSSIPYLVAFETKGFTALTPNEKQGYAYTQFLLNRTWTSWSAAQQQEFWALIEKLKIPIPLPKPRDLGKDFLGRSLGGYTPREYQLWRDREDRSSLLRKESRLFRDRVKRIELRQRKREDRSLEEKTEKVPVEEVLEEKARRREIAQLRGKAMGRYESDPAWDDVVPIPQDDGQGALAQIAYPDEYVEAMGYLRAVMASEEHSPRVLTLTEHIIHLNAAHYTVWLYRASTLFALKSSVRDELAWLNDIALDNQKNYQIWHHRQLLINNIYPTIESDPSALEELAKSEVDFMTQMFDEDAKNYHVWSYRQYLVRKLDLFSHASELRSIEDLLRSDVRNNSAWSHRFFIVFSNPSYSTPDSKATEHDPRIPNSIVDREIEFGKAATFEAPQNQSPWNYIRGVLRKGGRKVSSLQSFAGGFVTIPDEGEETVRSSHALDFLADCWSENGEKKKADKALVLLAEKYDPIRKNYWEWRRQLLKEGNAGEGS
;
A
#
# COMPACT_ATOMS: atom_id res chain seq x y z
N MET A 1 -38.74 28.34 31.12
CA MET A 1 -39.15 28.69 32.51
C MET A 1 -38.05 28.21 33.47
N THR A 2 -37.97 28.81 34.67
CA THR A 2 -37.30 28.34 35.93
C THR A 2 -36.28 27.18 35.84
N SER A 3 -34.97 27.31 36.10
CA SER A 3 -34.19 27.93 37.21
C SER A 3 -33.92 27.02 38.42
N ASN A 4 -32.79 27.29 39.13
CA ASN A 4 -32.19 26.58 40.29
C ASN A 4 -31.31 25.38 39.88
N GLN A 5 -29.97 25.35 40.06
CA GLN A 5 -28.99 26.15 40.83
C GLN A 5 -28.97 25.95 42.37
N THR A 6 -27.78 26.16 42.96
CA THR A 6 -27.38 26.10 44.40
C THR A 6 -26.91 24.73 44.93
N ARG A 7 -25.90 24.61 45.83
CA ARG A 7 -24.95 25.59 46.43
C ARG A 7 -23.70 24.91 47.08
N ARG A 8 -22.58 25.67 47.12
CA ARG A 8 -21.51 25.79 48.17
C ARG A 8 -21.17 24.55 49.04
N SER A 9 -19.88 24.24 49.24
CA SER A 9 -19.01 24.95 50.22
C SER A 9 -17.57 24.37 50.25
N SER A 10 -16.73 24.69 51.25
CA SER A 10 -15.83 25.87 51.30
C SER A 10 -15.04 25.94 52.63
N SER A 11 -13.88 26.63 52.66
CA SER A 11 -12.90 26.79 53.78
C SER A 11 -11.86 25.65 53.91
N GLY A 12 -10.60 25.91 54.30
CA GLY A 12 -9.90 27.21 54.44
C GLY A 12 -8.42 27.12 54.88
N LYS A 13 -7.61 28.12 54.44
CA LYS A 13 -6.42 28.81 55.05
C LYS A 13 -5.49 28.05 56.04
N THR A 14 -4.16 28.27 56.11
CA THR A 14 -3.29 29.48 55.91
C THR A 14 -1.82 29.00 55.69
N VAL A 15 -0.95 29.55 54.80
CA VAL A 15 -0.10 30.78 54.92
C VAL A 15 0.90 30.71 56.10
N LYS A 16 2.22 30.96 56.02
CA LYS A 16 3.20 31.41 54.96
C LYS A 16 4.65 31.20 55.50
N THR A 17 5.68 31.05 54.64
CA THR A 17 6.93 31.88 54.57
C THR A 17 7.92 31.42 53.47
N LYS A 18 8.75 32.34 52.96
CA LYS A 18 9.98 32.15 52.12
C LYS A 18 11.23 32.51 53.00
N PRO A 19 12.51 32.67 52.54
CA PRO A 19 13.13 32.53 51.19
C PRO A 19 14.60 31.97 51.09
N HIS A 20 15.11 31.91 49.84
CA HIS A 20 16.50 32.24 49.37
C HIS A 20 17.69 31.25 49.25
N SER A 21 18.61 31.68 48.36
CA SER A 21 20.08 31.44 48.19
C SER A 21 20.67 30.11 47.66
N ARG A 22 20.95 30.11 46.33
CA ARG A 22 22.26 29.96 45.63
C ARG A 22 23.43 29.15 46.25
N SER A 23 24.18 28.50 45.32
CA SER A 23 25.65 28.22 45.31
C SER A 23 26.23 27.23 46.34
N SER A 24 27.40 26.58 46.14
CA SER A 24 28.20 26.18 44.95
C SER A 24 29.38 25.26 45.42
N SER A 25 30.29 24.86 44.51
CA SER A 25 31.52 24.03 44.71
C SER A 25 31.30 22.54 45.07
N SER A 26 32.06 21.53 44.63
CA SER A 26 33.40 21.37 43.99
C SER A 26 34.57 21.01 44.93
N THR A 27 35.16 19.82 44.71
CA THR A 27 36.58 19.35 44.90
C THR A 27 36.54 17.81 44.72
N THR A 28 37.16 17.07 43.78
CA THR A 28 38.41 17.14 42.97
C THR A 28 39.62 16.41 43.63
N ILE A 29 40.33 15.53 42.89
CA ILE A 29 41.82 15.34 42.80
C ILE A 29 42.27 13.87 42.44
N SER A 30 43.28 13.77 41.54
CA SER A 30 44.19 12.63 41.19
C SER A 30 43.61 11.29 40.63
N VAL A 31 44.13 10.58 39.61
CA VAL A 31 45.36 10.55 38.75
C VAL A 31 46.48 9.55 39.14
N GLN A 32 46.62 8.46 38.34
CA GLN A 32 47.84 7.78 37.79
C GLN A 32 47.34 6.55 36.98
N ILE A 33 47.74 6.21 35.74
CA ILE A 33 49.05 5.98 35.06
C ILE A 33 49.68 4.60 35.40
N GLY A 34 49.87 3.76 34.38
CA GLY A 34 50.66 2.51 34.46
C GLY A 34 50.56 1.62 33.20
N THR A 35 51.71 1.37 32.54
CA THR A 35 51.92 0.33 31.49
C THR A 35 53.12 -0.54 31.87
N PRO A 36 53.11 -1.84 31.51
CA PRO A 36 54.03 -2.41 30.50
C PRO A 36 53.29 -3.37 29.52
N SER A 37 53.66 -3.73 28.29
CA SER A 37 54.89 -3.76 27.43
C SER A 37 55.46 -5.17 27.17
N ASP A 38 55.53 -5.55 25.88
CA ASP A 38 56.24 -6.69 25.24
C ASP A 38 55.79 -8.13 25.59
N SER A 39 55.89 -9.15 24.71
CA SER A 39 56.82 -9.35 23.58
C SER A 39 56.28 -10.14 22.35
N SER A 40 56.85 -9.85 21.17
CA SER A 40 56.71 -10.55 19.86
C SER A 40 57.55 -11.86 19.78
N PRO A 41 57.74 -12.57 18.62
CA PRO A 41 57.16 -12.49 17.25
C PRO A 41 56.53 -13.86 16.85
N SER A 42 56.49 -14.45 15.62
CA SER A 42 56.83 -14.20 14.19
C SER A 42 55.92 -15.13 13.31
N THR A 43 55.98 -15.36 11.98
CA THR A 43 56.84 -14.98 10.82
C THR A 43 56.01 -15.09 9.51
N SER A 44 56.53 -14.63 8.36
CA SER A 44 56.05 -14.97 6.99
C SER A 44 57.02 -15.95 6.27
N PRO A 45 56.65 -16.51 5.09
CA PRO A 45 57.28 -16.01 3.85
C PRO A 45 56.35 -15.95 2.60
N SER A 46 56.92 -15.61 1.44
CA SER A 46 56.26 -15.22 0.17
C SER A 46 56.72 -16.05 -1.07
N PHE A 47 56.61 -15.49 -2.30
CA PHE A 47 57.01 -16.01 -3.65
C PHE A 47 55.97 -16.87 -4.40
N ASP A 48 55.77 -16.80 -5.74
CA ASP A 48 56.08 -15.76 -6.76
C ASP A 48 55.21 -15.95 -8.06
N MET A 49 55.36 -15.05 -9.04
CA MET A 49 54.78 -15.05 -10.43
C MET A 49 55.80 -15.66 -11.47
N PRO A 50 55.71 -15.61 -12.83
CA PRO A 50 54.83 -14.85 -13.77
C PRO A 50 54.27 -15.68 -15.00
N PRO A 51 54.34 -15.28 -16.31
CA PRO A 51 53.24 -14.62 -17.05
C PRO A 51 52.89 -15.21 -18.46
N ARG A 52 51.97 -14.58 -19.22
CA ARG A 52 52.05 -14.53 -20.71
C ARG A 52 51.26 -13.39 -21.42
N THR A 53 51.97 -12.79 -22.38
CA THR A 53 51.65 -12.02 -23.62
C THR A 53 50.40 -12.45 -24.42
N ASN A 54 49.84 -11.73 -25.42
CA ASN A 54 50.06 -10.40 -26.05
C ASN A 54 48.83 -10.04 -26.93
N GLY A 55 48.70 -8.78 -27.40
CA GLY A 55 47.82 -8.43 -28.54
C GLY A 55 47.79 -6.92 -28.84
N SER A 56 48.06 -6.52 -30.09
CA SER A 56 48.15 -5.10 -30.48
C SER A 56 47.76 -4.83 -31.94
N THR A 57 47.00 -3.75 -32.17
CA THR A 57 46.90 -3.02 -33.45
C THR A 57 46.45 -1.58 -33.18
N ALA A 58 46.81 -0.64 -34.07
CA ALA A 58 46.51 0.80 -33.96
C ALA A 58 46.52 1.45 -35.36
N VAL A 59 46.28 2.77 -35.44
CA VAL A 59 46.32 3.65 -36.65
C VAL A 59 45.13 3.44 -37.61
N ASN A 60 44.29 4.41 -38.04
CA ASN A 60 44.00 5.84 -37.73
C ASN A 60 42.54 6.14 -38.20
N GLY A 61 41.86 7.28 -37.97
CA GLY A 61 42.17 8.53 -37.24
C GLY A 61 41.76 9.81 -38.02
N ILE A 62 41.32 10.89 -37.31
CA ILE A 62 40.98 12.26 -37.81
C ILE A 62 39.61 12.39 -38.52
N SER A 63 38.66 13.31 -38.19
CA SER A 63 38.49 14.24 -37.04
C SER A 63 37.03 14.80 -36.94
N GLU A 64 36.78 15.67 -35.95
CA GLU A 64 35.65 16.61 -35.74
C GLU A 64 34.37 16.14 -34.98
N ASP A 65 34.40 16.46 -33.68
CA ASP A 65 33.41 17.15 -32.83
C ASP A 65 32.11 16.53 -32.27
N MET A 66 31.97 16.78 -30.95
CA MET A 66 30.83 16.77 -30.02
C MET A 66 29.63 15.80 -30.21
N GLU A 67 29.46 14.87 -29.26
CA GLU A 67 28.46 15.05 -28.18
C GLU A 67 28.63 14.07 -26.98
N ASN A 68 27.69 14.09 -26.02
CA ASN A 68 27.74 13.47 -24.69
C ASN A 68 27.70 11.93 -24.66
N SER A 69 28.38 11.29 -23.68
CA SER A 69 27.70 10.87 -22.40
C SER A 69 28.47 9.86 -21.51
N SER A 70 28.48 10.12 -20.18
CA SER A 70 28.56 9.12 -19.07
C SER A 70 29.87 8.26 -18.98
N ILE A 71 30.23 7.39 -18.00
CA ILE A 71 29.83 6.94 -16.62
C ILE A 71 31.20 6.87 -15.83
N ASN A 72 31.45 7.03 -14.52
CA ASN A 72 30.77 6.80 -13.22
C ASN A 72 31.48 7.59 -12.06
N GLY A 73 31.14 7.32 -10.79
CA GLY A 73 32.20 6.85 -9.86
C GLY A 73 32.53 7.54 -8.51
N ALA A 74 31.56 7.74 -7.60
CA ALA A 74 31.79 7.89 -6.14
C ALA A 74 32.51 9.18 -5.62
N ARG A 75 32.42 9.62 -4.34
CA ARG A 75 31.76 9.10 -3.11
C ARG A 75 31.55 10.21 -2.04
N LYS A 76 30.62 9.97 -1.10
CA LYS A 76 30.41 10.64 0.22
C LYS A 76 29.84 12.07 0.26
N SER A 77 28.58 12.20 0.72
CA SER A 77 28.09 13.35 1.49
C SER A 77 27.88 12.94 2.98
N LYS A 78 27.77 13.91 3.89
CA LYS A 78 27.38 13.66 5.30
C LYS A 78 25.86 13.74 5.45
N ARG A 79 25.30 12.94 6.36
CA ARG A 79 23.87 12.83 6.63
C ARG A 79 23.31 14.11 7.25
N GLY A 80 22.31 14.72 6.60
CA GLY A 80 21.21 15.35 7.32
C GLY A 80 20.27 14.28 7.89
N ILE A 81 19.35 14.67 8.76
CA ILE A 81 18.31 13.75 9.27
C ILE A 81 17.33 13.50 8.14
N LEU A 82 17.44 12.32 7.51
CA LEU A 82 16.44 11.81 6.58
C LEU A 82 15.24 11.33 7.37
N ASP A 83 14.06 11.78 6.96
CA ASP A 83 12.84 11.13 7.42
C ASP A 83 12.85 9.66 6.99
N ARG A 84 12.48 8.77 7.91
CA ARG A 84 12.84 7.36 7.79
C ARG A 84 11.85 6.65 6.87
N LYS A 85 12.15 6.64 5.55
CA LYS A 85 11.52 5.71 4.59
C LYS A 85 11.32 4.36 5.28
N GLN A 86 10.07 3.90 5.34
CA GLN A 86 9.78 2.62 5.96
C GLN A 86 10.64 1.55 5.29
N SER A 87 11.34 0.75 6.10
CA SER A 87 12.19 -0.31 5.56
C SER A 87 11.29 -1.35 4.93
N THR A 88 11.47 -1.60 3.62
CA THR A 88 10.79 -2.68 2.90
C THR A 88 10.85 -3.97 3.72
N PRO A 89 9.72 -4.68 3.90
CA PRO A 89 9.70 -5.95 4.61
C PRO A 89 10.74 -6.93 4.04
N MET A 90 11.34 -7.76 4.90
CA MET A 90 12.29 -8.80 4.44
C MET A 90 11.63 -9.96 3.67
N MET A 91 10.31 -9.95 3.63
CA MET A 91 9.39 -10.95 3.11
C MET A 91 8.07 -10.20 2.87
N PRO A 92 7.41 -10.33 1.71
CA PRO A 92 6.11 -9.68 1.48
C PRO A 92 5.06 -10.20 2.47
N ALA A 93 3.91 -9.52 2.59
CA ALA A 93 2.81 -10.14 3.30
C ALA A 93 2.39 -11.43 2.58
N PHE A 94 2.02 -12.46 3.35
CA PHE A 94 1.51 -13.71 2.81
C PHE A 94 0.43 -14.27 3.74
N MET A 95 -0.45 -15.10 3.19
CA MET A 95 -1.57 -15.67 3.93
C MET A 95 -1.56 -17.18 3.84
N VAL A 96 -1.89 -17.86 4.94
CA VAL A 96 -2.15 -19.30 4.98
C VAL A 96 -3.61 -19.51 5.40
N SER A 97 -4.33 -20.39 4.72
CA SER A 97 -5.70 -20.76 5.10
C SER A 97 -5.89 -22.27 5.20
N ALA A 98 -6.81 -22.72 6.05
CA ALA A 98 -7.13 -24.14 6.22
C ALA A 98 -8.62 -24.34 6.55
N PRO A 99 -9.29 -25.33 5.94
CA PRO A 99 -10.70 -25.62 6.21
C PRO A 99 -10.93 -26.22 7.60
N GLY A 100 -12.17 -26.18 8.06
CA GLY A 100 -12.63 -27.03 9.17
C GLY A 100 -12.92 -28.45 8.70
N LYS A 101 -13.59 -29.24 9.55
CA LYS A 101 -14.08 -30.58 9.21
C LYS A 101 -15.47 -30.87 9.78
N ALA A 102 -16.19 -31.79 9.13
CA ALA A 102 -17.37 -32.44 9.68
C ALA A 102 -17.19 -33.96 9.68
N ILE A 103 -17.81 -34.65 10.63
CA ILE A 103 -18.03 -36.10 10.52
C ILE A 103 -19.26 -36.31 9.65
N VAL A 104 -19.07 -36.96 8.51
CA VAL A 104 -20.12 -37.26 7.53
C VAL A 104 -20.86 -38.52 7.93
N PHE A 105 -20.11 -39.55 8.34
CA PHE A 105 -20.62 -40.84 8.79
C PHE A 105 -19.74 -41.41 9.91
N GLY A 106 -20.31 -42.32 10.71
CA GLY A 106 -19.53 -43.11 11.67
C GLY A 106 -19.23 -42.43 13.01
N GLU A 107 -20.07 -41.49 13.43
CA GLU A 107 -20.04 -40.98 14.80
C GLU A 107 -20.01 -42.12 15.85
N HIS A 108 -19.01 -42.09 16.74
CA HIS A 108 -18.72 -43.13 17.75
C HIS A 108 -18.32 -44.52 17.21
N ALA A 109 -18.06 -44.65 15.90
CA ALA A 109 -17.67 -45.91 15.22
C ALA A 109 -16.44 -45.69 14.29
N ALA A 110 -16.26 -46.50 13.23
CA ALA A 110 -15.33 -46.14 12.16
C ALA A 110 -15.94 -45.02 11.31
N ALA A 111 -15.19 -43.94 11.07
CA ALA A 111 -15.74 -42.65 10.65
C ALA A 111 -15.22 -42.13 9.30
N ILE A 112 -16.10 -41.48 8.53
CA ILE A 112 -15.72 -40.61 7.41
C ILE A 112 -15.73 -39.17 7.91
N ALA A 113 -14.57 -38.52 7.93
CA ALA A 113 -14.43 -37.10 8.22
C ALA A 113 -14.01 -36.36 6.94
N ALA A 114 -14.73 -35.31 6.57
CA ALA A 114 -14.48 -34.52 5.37
C ALA A 114 -14.30 -33.04 5.70
N SER A 115 -13.53 -32.34 4.87
CA SER A 115 -13.27 -30.91 5.01
C SER A 115 -14.55 -30.10 4.79
N VAL A 116 -14.64 -28.94 5.43
CA VAL A 116 -15.75 -27.99 5.28
C VAL A 116 -15.15 -26.65 4.85
N SER A 117 -15.70 -26.06 3.78
CA SER A 117 -15.15 -24.87 3.11
C SER A 117 -15.18 -23.58 3.93
N LEU A 118 -15.65 -23.61 5.18
CA LEU A 118 -15.39 -22.56 6.18
C LEU A 118 -13.94 -22.68 6.66
N ARG A 119 -13.16 -21.60 6.59
CA ARG A 119 -11.70 -21.63 6.78
C ARG A 119 -11.23 -20.67 7.87
N SER A 120 -10.10 -20.98 8.49
CA SER A 120 -9.29 -19.96 9.15
C SER A 120 -8.33 -19.35 8.13
N TYR A 121 -8.07 -18.07 8.25
CA TYR A 121 -7.20 -17.27 7.39
C TYR A 121 -6.19 -16.54 8.27
N LEU A 122 -4.90 -16.81 8.08
CA LEU A 122 -3.80 -16.26 8.85
C LEU A 122 -2.93 -15.36 7.96
N LEU A 123 -3.07 -14.05 8.12
CA LEU A 123 -2.22 -13.05 7.50
C LEU A 123 -0.93 -12.88 8.32
N VAL A 124 0.22 -13.02 7.66
CA VAL A 124 1.55 -12.87 8.27
C VAL A 124 2.23 -11.65 7.68
N THR A 125 2.56 -10.67 8.54
CA THR A 125 3.21 -9.42 8.13
C THR A 125 4.54 -9.25 8.86
N ALA A 126 5.64 -9.15 8.10
CA ALA A 126 6.97 -8.97 8.65
C ALA A 126 7.22 -7.52 9.12
N LEU A 127 7.81 -7.35 10.30
CA LEU A 127 8.16 -6.06 10.88
C LEU A 127 9.55 -5.59 10.41
N SER A 128 9.82 -4.29 10.58
CA SER A 128 11.16 -3.73 10.35
C SER A 128 12.20 -4.38 11.26
N LYS A 129 13.45 -4.52 10.78
CA LYS A 129 14.58 -5.14 11.51
C LYS A 129 14.84 -4.57 12.92
N SER A 130 14.35 -3.38 13.23
CA SER A 130 14.45 -2.73 14.54
C SER A 130 13.36 -3.14 15.55
N LYS A 131 12.33 -3.90 15.14
CA LYS A 131 11.31 -4.47 16.03
C LYS A 131 11.57 -5.97 16.19
N ARG A 132 11.99 -6.40 17.39
CA ARG A 132 12.25 -7.81 17.73
C ARG A 132 11.08 -8.43 18.49
N THR A 133 9.87 -8.18 18.00
CA THR A 133 8.60 -8.56 18.66
C THR A 133 7.77 -9.47 17.78
N ILE A 134 7.04 -10.41 18.39
CA ILE A 134 6.08 -11.28 17.72
C ILE A 134 4.72 -11.08 18.36
N SER A 135 3.68 -10.87 17.53
CA SER A 135 2.32 -10.60 18.01
C SER A 135 1.30 -11.56 17.41
N LEU A 136 0.41 -12.11 18.24
CA LEU A 136 -0.84 -12.74 17.81
C LEU A 136 -1.98 -11.72 17.89
N ARG A 137 -2.82 -11.66 16.85
CA ARG A 137 -4.00 -10.81 16.80
C ARG A 137 -5.17 -11.58 16.19
N PHE A 138 -5.96 -12.26 17.02
CA PHE A 138 -7.15 -13.02 16.60
C PHE A 138 -8.40 -12.25 17.07
N PRO A 139 -8.87 -11.24 16.32
CA PRO A 139 -9.94 -10.33 16.77
C PRO A 139 -11.28 -11.04 16.99
N ASP A 140 -11.57 -12.12 16.27
CA ASP A 140 -12.85 -12.86 16.38
C ASP A 140 -13.07 -13.51 17.77
N ILE A 141 -12.01 -13.63 18.57
CA ILE A 141 -12.07 -14.02 20.00
C ILE A 141 -11.58 -12.90 20.95
N GLY A 142 -11.05 -11.80 20.42
CA GLY A 142 -10.48 -10.71 21.21
C GLY A 142 -9.05 -10.97 21.72
N LEU A 143 -8.31 -11.94 21.15
CA LEU A 143 -6.92 -12.19 21.54
C LEU A 143 -5.97 -11.20 20.86
N LEU A 144 -5.35 -10.34 21.65
CA LEU A 144 -4.16 -9.57 21.27
C LEU A 144 -3.06 -9.81 22.30
N HIS A 145 -1.90 -10.31 21.87
CA HIS A 145 -0.74 -10.50 22.74
C HIS A 145 0.58 -10.39 21.97
N THR A 146 1.62 -9.86 22.62
CA THR A 146 2.93 -9.60 22.01
C THR A 146 4.06 -10.04 22.93
N TRP A 147 4.97 -10.86 22.42
CA TRP A 147 6.24 -11.20 23.07
C TRP A 147 7.41 -10.44 22.44
N ASN A 148 8.40 -10.10 23.26
CA ASN A 148 9.76 -9.79 22.79
C ASN A 148 10.48 -11.12 22.48
N ILE A 149 11.12 -11.24 21.32
CA ILE A 149 11.83 -12.44 20.88
C ILE A 149 12.99 -12.77 21.83
N ASP A 150 13.70 -11.78 22.35
CA ASP A 150 14.89 -12.02 23.17
C ASP A 150 14.60 -12.54 24.58
N ASP A 151 13.40 -12.32 25.10
CA ASP A 151 13.01 -12.70 26.46
C ASP A 151 12.45 -14.13 26.55
N LEU A 152 12.36 -14.85 25.42
CA LEU A 152 11.77 -16.20 25.33
C LEU A 152 12.77 -17.31 25.74
N PRO A 153 12.31 -18.51 26.15
CA PRO A 153 13.13 -19.55 26.78
C PRO A 153 13.97 -20.38 25.77
N TRP A 154 14.72 -19.69 24.90
CA TRP A 154 15.55 -20.29 23.85
C TRP A 154 16.57 -21.30 24.35
N SER A 155 17.09 -21.14 25.57
CA SER A 155 18.06 -22.05 26.18
C SER A 155 17.49 -23.45 26.41
N ALA A 156 16.21 -23.58 26.75
CA ALA A 156 15.54 -24.87 26.93
C ALA A 156 15.29 -25.55 25.58
N PHE A 157 14.70 -24.81 24.62
CA PHE A 157 14.37 -25.34 23.29
C PHE A 157 15.59 -25.60 22.40
N SER A 158 16.71 -24.88 22.61
CA SER A 158 17.97 -25.10 21.87
C SER A 158 18.86 -26.18 22.49
N HIS A 159 18.52 -26.72 23.66
CA HIS A 159 19.34 -27.73 24.34
C HIS A 159 19.47 -29.01 23.49
N PRO A 160 20.67 -29.58 23.25
CA PRO A 160 20.86 -30.65 22.26
C PRO A 160 20.01 -31.91 22.45
N SER A 161 19.60 -32.23 23.68
CA SER A 161 18.72 -33.38 23.99
C SER A 161 17.21 -33.08 23.87
N LYS A 162 16.83 -31.81 23.74
CA LYS A 162 15.43 -31.33 23.71
C LYS A 162 15.02 -30.78 22.35
N LYS A 163 15.98 -30.12 21.67
CA LYS A 163 15.81 -29.48 20.36
C LYS A 163 15.12 -30.39 19.36
N LYS A 164 14.19 -29.80 18.61
CA LYS A 164 13.49 -30.43 17.48
C LYS A 164 13.95 -29.84 16.16
N TYR A 165 13.72 -30.58 15.10
CA TYR A 165 13.93 -30.21 13.71
C TYR A 165 12.64 -30.41 12.92
N TYR A 166 12.45 -29.65 11.84
CA TYR A 166 11.19 -29.65 11.06
C TYR A 166 10.76 -31.03 10.52
N TYR A 167 11.68 -32.01 10.44
CA TYR A 167 11.43 -33.38 10.01
C TYR A 167 11.11 -34.38 11.14
N ASP A 168 11.24 -33.99 12.41
CA ASP A 168 11.07 -34.89 13.55
C ASP A 168 9.60 -35.31 13.75
N ALA A 169 9.38 -36.58 14.10
CA ALA A 169 8.08 -37.08 14.51
C ALA A 169 7.83 -36.81 16.01
N VAL A 170 7.27 -35.64 16.32
CA VAL A 170 6.93 -35.25 17.70
C VAL A 170 5.57 -35.84 18.09
N THR A 171 5.58 -36.93 18.87
CA THR A 171 4.38 -37.68 19.29
C THR A 171 3.95 -37.42 20.73
N PHE A 172 4.70 -36.62 21.48
CA PHE A 172 4.36 -36.13 22.82
C PHE A 172 5.03 -34.77 23.07
N LEU A 173 4.47 -33.98 24.00
CA LEU A 173 5.07 -32.71 24.44
C LEU A 173 6.04 -32.96 25.60
N ASP A 174 7.21 -32.31 25.57
CA ASP A 174 8.21 -32.46 26.62
C ASP A 174 7.82 -31.64 27.87
N PRO A 175 7.66 -32.24 29.07
CA PRO A 175 7.20 -31.52 30.25
C PRO A 175 8.10 -30.36 30.70
N GLU A 176 9.41 -30.42 30.43
CA GLU A 176 10.34 -29.34 30.77
C GLU A 176 10.20 -28.15 29.82
N LEU A 177 9.96 -28.40 28.53
CA LEU A 177 9.69 -27.36 27.54
C LEU A 177 8.34 -26.65 27.82
N ILE A 178 7.31 -27.42 28.18
CA ILE A 178 6.02 -26.88 28.62
C ILE A 178 6.15 -26.08 29.92
N ALA A 179 6.96 -26.55 30.89
CA ALA A 179 7.23 -25.81 32.12
C ALA A 179 7.97 -24.48 31.85
N ALA A 180 8.97 -24.49 30.96
CA ALA A 180 9.72 -23.30 30.58
C ALA A 180 8.86 -22.22 29.89
N MET A 181 7.79 -22.61 29.21
CA MET A 181 6.87 -21.67 28.56
C MET A 181 5.89 -20.96 29.51
N LYS A 182 5.57 -21.54 30.68
CA LYS A 182 4.47 -21.04 31.54
C LYS A 182 4.56 -19.55 31.89
N PRO A 183 5.71 -18.98 32.31
CA PRO A 183 5.80 -17.55 32.66
C PRO A 183 5.45 -16.61 31.50
N HIS A 184 5.61 -17.08 30.25
CA HIS A 184 5.31 -16.31 29.03
C HIS A 184 3.83 -16.42 28.62
N LEU A 185 3.03 -17.24 29.30
CA LEU A 185 1.59 -17.45 29.06
C LEU A 185 0.70 -16.88 30.19
N GLU A 186 1.24 -16.68 31.39
CA GLU A 186 0.51 -16.13 32.54
C GLU A 186 -0.12 -14.75 32.23
N ASN A 187 0.61 -13.90 31.51
CA ASN A 187 0.18 -12.55 31.11
C ASN A 187 -0.73 -12.51 29.86
N VAL A 188 -1.13 -13.66 29.31
CA VAL A 188 -2.09 -13.71 28.19
C VAL A 188 -3.50 -13.44 28.75
N SER A 189 -4.10 -12.34 28.30
CA SER A 189 -5.51 -11.98 28.53
C SER A 189 -5.94 -12.04 30.01
N VAL A 190 -5.15 -11.42 30.89
CA VAL A 190 -5.36 -11.43 32.36
C VAL A 190 -6.74 -10.88 32.75
N ASP A 191 -7.22 -9.87 32.04
CA ASP A 191 -8.50 -9.19 32.31
C ASP A 191 -9.73 -9.89 31.66
N SER A 192 -9.52 -10.99 30.91
CA SER A 192 -10.60 -11.75 30.27
C SER A 192 -11.25 -12.77 31.23
N PRO A 193 -12.54 -13.11 31.06
CA PRO A 193 -13.18 -14.20 31.78
C PRO A 193 -12.42 -15.53 31.62
N GLU A 194 -12.34 -16.32 32.68
CA GLU A 194 -11.44 -17.50 32.77
C GLU A 194 -11.61 -18.50 31.61
N ASP A 195 -12.85 -18.80 31.18
CA ASP A 195 -13.10 -19.70 30.04
C ASP A 195 -12.53 -19.15 28.71
N LEU A 196 -12.63 -17.84 28.48
CA LEU A 196 -12.08 -17.18 27.30
C LEU A 196 -10.55 -17.05 27.42
N ARG A 197 -10.05 -16.69 28.60
CA ARG A 197 -8.62 -16.63 28.90
C ARG A 197 -7.94 -17.98 28.69
N LYS A 198 -8.60 -19.08 29.03
CA LYS A 198 -8.14 -20.45 28.78
C LYS A 198 -8.05 -20.77 27.28
N VAL A 199 -9.04 -20.36 26.47
CA VAL A 199 -8.95 -20.47 25.00
C VAL A 199 -7.75 -19.66 24.48
N HIS A 200 -7.56 -18.43 24.98
CA HIS A 200 -6.47 -17.56 24.58
C HIS A 200 -5.09 -18.13 24.96
N GLN A 201 -4.95 -18.67 26.17
CA GLN A 201 -3.73 -19.33 26.63
C GLN A 201 -3.44 -20.62 25.85
N ASN A 202 -4.45 -21.42 25.50
CA ASN A 202 -4.27 -22.61 24.66
C ASN A 202 -3.77 -22.23 23.25
N SER A 203 -4.39 -21.24 22.60
CA SER A 203 -3.94 -20.72 21.30
C SER A 203 -2.53 -20.12 21.35
N ALA A 204 -2.23 -19.34 22.39
CA ALA A 204 -0.90 -18.77 22.62
C ALA A 204 0.15 -19.85 22.90
N SER A 205 -0.19 -20.89 23.66
CA SER A 205 0.70 -22.03 23.94
C SER A 205 0.98 -22.85 22.67
N ALA A 206 -0.04 -23.13 21.86
CA ALA A 206 0.17 -23.81 20.59
C ALA A 206 1.11 -23.03 19.67
N PHE A 207 0.86 -21.74 19.47
CA PHE A 207 1.75 -20.89 18.69
C PHE A 207 3.18 -20.86 19.26
N LEU A 208 3.33 -20.59 20.56
CA LEU A 208 4.63 -20.38 21.17
C LEU A 208 5.49 -21.67 21.20
N TYR A 209 4.86 -22.84 21.39
CA TYR A 209 5.57 -24.12 21.30
C TYR A 209 6.06 -24.41 19.88
N LEU A 210 5.22 -24.18 18.86
CA LEU A 210 5.59 -24.32 17.46
C LEU A 210 6.71 -23.34 17.08
N PHE A 211 6.56 -22.07 17.47
CA PHE A 211 7.53 -21.02 17.20
C PHE A 211 8.90 -21.30 17.83
N LEU A 212 8.95 -21.74 19.09
CA LEU A 212 10.20 -22.08 19.78
C LEU A 212 10.84 -23.38 19.27
N SER A 213 10.04 -24.31 18.74
CA SER A 213 10.53 -25.59 18.19
C SER A 213 11.06 -25.47 16.76
N LEU A 214 10.48 -24.58 15.94
CA LEU A 214 10.84 -24.38 14.53
C LEU A 214 11.76 -23.17 14.29
N GLY A 215 11.62 -22.11 15.09
CA GLY A 215 12.29 -20.83 14.91
C GLY A 215 13.68 -20.75 15.55
N SER A 216 14.15 -19.52 15.75
CA SER A 216 15.41 -19.22 16.42
C SER A 216 15.37 -17.83 17.07
N GLN A 217 16.31 -17.54 17.97
CA GLN A 217 16.46 -16.18 18.50
C GLN A 217 16.76 -15.13 17.40
N THR A 218 17.28 -15.55 16.24
CA THR A 218 17.54 -14.66 15.08
C THR A 218 16.34 -14.46 14.16
N PHE A 219 15.16 -15.03 14.48
CA PHE A 219 13.95 -14.91 13.68
C PHE A 219 13.48 -13.45 13.54
N PRO A 220 12.89 -13.02 12.40
CA PRO A 220 12.37 -11.67 12.21
C PRO A 220 11.11 -11.40 13.04
N GLY A 221 10.93 -10.18 13.55
CA GLY A 221 9.67 -9.78 14.18
C GLY A 221 8.51 -9.83 13.18
N CYS A 222 7.35 -10.34 13.60
CA CYS A 222 6.18 -10.54 12.75
C CYS A 222 4.86 -10.27 13.51
N ILE A 223 3.81 -9.94 12.77
CA ILE A 223 2.42 -9.97 13.23
C ILE A 223 1.73 -11.16 12.56
N TYR A 224 0.99 -11.93 13.35
CA TYR A 224 0.19 -13.08 12.95
C TYR A 224 -1.28 -12.75 13.25
N THR A 225 -2.01 -12.29 12.24
CA THR A 225 -3.41 -11.87 12.38
C THR A 225 -4.32 -12.94 11.80
N LEU A 226 -5.29 -13.43 12.57
CA LEU A 226 -6.16 -14.53 12.15
C LEU A 226 -7.63 -14.13 12.19
N ARG A 227 -8.32 -14.34 11.06
CA ARG A 227 -9.79 -14.35 10.97
C ARG A 227 -10.26 -15.79 10.72
N SER A 228 -11.46 -16.16 11.13
CA SER A 228 -12.01 -17.50 10.85
C SER A 228 -13.50 -17.46 10.54
N THR A 229 -13.89 -18.15 9.47
CA THR A 229 -15.29 -18.30 9.06
C THR A 229 -15.95 -19.53 9.70
N LEU A 230 -15.19 -20.28 10.51
CA LEU A 230 -15.66 -21.39 11.33
C LEU A 230 -16.27 -20.93 12.67
N PRO A 231 -17.46 -21.45 13.08
CA PRO A 231 -18.00 -21.19 14.41
C PRO A 231 -17.11 -21.80 15.51
N VAL A 232 -16.51 -20.93 16.33
CA VAL A 232 -15.67 -21.30 17.48
C VAL A 232 -16.46 -22.20 18.43
N GLY A 233 -15.87 -23.35 18.81
CA GLY A 233 -16.49 -24.31 19.73
C GLY A 233 -17.54 -25.26 19.12
N GLY A 234 -17.98 -25.07 17.87
CA GLY A 234 -19.03 -25.90 17.23
C GLY A 234 -18.67 -27.38 17.00
N GLY A 235 -17.41 -27.77 17.25
CA GLY A 235 -16.87 -29.13 17.03
C GLY A 235 -16.20 -29.34 15.67
N LEU A 236 -16.20 -28.31 14.81
CA LEU A 236 -15.76 -28.38 13.41
C LEU A 236 -14.23 -28.27 13.20
N GLY A 237 -13.43 -28.53 14.23
CA GLY A 237 -11.96 -28.54 14.11
C GLY A 237 -11.33 -27.15 13.92
N SER A 238 -11.94 -26.07 14.44
CA SER A 238 -11.36 -24.72 14.34
C SER A 238 -9.98 -24.60 14.98
N SER A 239 -9.69 -25.34 16.06
CA SER A 239 -8.34 -25.41 16.63
C SER A 239 -7.33 -26.03 15.65
N ALA A 240 -7.69 -27.11 14.96
CA ALA A 240 -6.86 -27.74 13.96
C ALA A 240 -6.67 -26.86 12.72
N SER A 241 -7.73 -26.21 12.24
CA SER A 241 -7.66 -25.19 11.18
C SER A 241 -6.66 -24.07 11.55
N ILE A 242 -6.70 -23.57 12.79
CA ILE A 242 -5.72 -22.60 13.32
C ILE A 242 -4.30 -23.19 13.36
N THR A 243 -4.10 -24.40 13.91
CA THR A 243 -2.74 -24.97 14.07
C THR A 243 -2.12 -25.37 12.73
N VAL A 244 -2.91 -25.77 11.73
CA VAL A 244 -2.48 -25.95 10.34
C VAL A 244 -2.00 -24.62 9.75
N CYS A 245 -2.75 -23.54 9.93
CA CYS A 245 -2.32 -22.20 9.48
C CYS A 245 -0.99 -21.78 10.14
N LEU A 246 -0.88 -21.91 11.46
CA LEU A 246 0.33 -21.54 12.22
C LEU A 246 1.53 -22.40 11.83
N ALA A 247 1.35 -23.71 11.65
CA ALA A 247 2.40 -24.63 11.20
C ALA A 247 2.87 -24.30 9.78
N GLY A 248 1.95 -24.12 8.83
CA GLY A 248 2.27 -23.73 7.45
C GLY A 248 3.02 -22.41 7.39
N ALA A 249 2.57 -21.40 8.12
CA ALA A 249 3.23 -20.09 8.19
C ALA A 249 4.67 -20.18 8.72
N LEU A 250 4.88 -20.87 9.85
CA LEU A 250 6.21 -21.01 10.45
C LEU A 250 7.15 -21.80 9.54
N LEU A 251 6.69 -22.91 8.96
CA LEU A 251 7.48 -23.77 8.05
C LEU A 251 7.86 -23.06 6.74
N LEU A 252 6.99 -22.18 6.21
CA LEU A 252 7.30 -21.25 5.11
C LEU A 252 8.36 -20.21 5.53
N GLN A 253 8.22 -19.58 6.70
CA GLN A 253 9.13 -18.54 7.17
C GLN A 253 10.56 -19.06 7.39
N ILE A 254 10.73 -20.31 7.85
CA ILE A 254 12.04 -20.97 7.94
C ILE A 254 12.51 -21.61 6.62
N ARG A 255 11.76 -21.43 5.52
CA ARG A 255 12.06 -21.91 4.16
C ARG A 255 12.18 -23.44 4.05
N THR A 256 11.39 -24.17 4.83
CA THR A 256 11.29 -25.65 4.78
C THR A 256 10.13 -26.14 3.90
N LEU A 257 9.30 -25.20 3.43
CA LEU A 257 8.30 -25.38 2.39
C LEU A 257 8.63 -24.42 1.25
N SER A 258 8.20 -24.77 0.04
CA SER A 258 8.19 -23.87 -1.10
C SER A 258 6.90 -23.03 -1.07
N GLY A 259 6.88 -21.90 -1.76
CA GLY A 259 5.60 -21.33 -2.19
C GLY A 259 4.93 -22.28 -3.19
N PRO A 260 3.58 -22.33 -3.26
CA PRO A 260 2.88 -23.14 -4.25
C PRO A 260 3.25 -22.69 -5.67
N HIS A 261 3.45 -23.65 -6.57
CA HIS A 261 3.84 -23.39 -7.96
C HIS A 261 3.11 -24.36 -8.89
N PRO A 262 2.63 -23.94 -10.08
CA PRO A 262 1.92 -24.83 -11.01
C PRO A 262 2.71 -26.10 -11.37
N ASP A 263 4.03 -25.97 -11.59
CA ASP A 263 4.92 -27.09 -11.92
C ASP A 263 5.43 -27.88 -10.69
N GLN A 264 4.84 -27.72 -9.50
CA GLN A 264 5.29 -28.42 -8.29
C GLN A 264 5.01 -29.94 -8.40
N PRO A 265 6.03 -30.83 -8.28
CA PRO A 265 5.79 -32.27 -8.34
C PRO A 265 4.87 -32.76 -7.22
N ALA A 266 3.91 -33.61 -7.56
CA ALA A 266 2.89 -34.10 -6.62
C ALA A 266 3.48 -34.75 -5.34
N GLU A 267 4.62 -35.45 -5.44
CA GLU A 267 5.32 -36.03 -4.29
C GLU A 267 5.95 -34.97 -3.36
N GLU A 268 6.45 -33.86 -3.89
CA GLU A 268 6.95 -32.74 -3.07
C GLU A 268 5.77 -31.99 -2.42
N ALA A 269 4.67 -31.79 -3.14
CA ALA A 269 3.44 -31.23 -2.56
C ALA A 269 2.91 -32.12 -1.40
N ARG A 270 2.85 -33.44 -1.60
CA ARG A 270 2.49 -34.42 -0.56
C ARG A 270 3.44 -34.35 0.65
N LEU A 271 4.75 -34.26 0.42
CA LEU A 271 5.75 -34.14 1.48
C LEU A 271 5.63 -32.83 2.27
N GLN A 272 5.27 -31.73 1.61
CA GLN A 272 5.04 -30.43 2.25
C GLN A 272 3.73 -30.44 3.08
N ILE A 273 2.65 -30.99 2.54
CA ILE A 273 1.38 -31.23 3.26
C ILE A 273 1.61 -32.11 4.50
N GLU A 274 2.40 -33.18 4.38
CA GLU A 274 2.75 -34.05 5.51
C GLU A 274 3.60 -33.35 6.59
N ARG A 275 4.53 -32.46 6.21
CA ARG A 275 5.27 -31.61 7.17
C ARG A 275 4.33 -30.69 7.95
N ILE A 276 3.37 -30.05 7.27
CA ILE A 276 2.37 -29.18 7.91
C ILE A 276 1.51 -30.00 8.87
N ASN A 277 1.03 -31.17 8.45
CA ASN A 277 0.19 -32.05 9.27
C ASN A 277 0.87 -32.42 10.61
N ARG A 278 2.14 -32.86 10.55
CA ARG A 278 2.93 -33.23 11.74
C ARG A 278 3.06 -32.09 12.74
N TRP A 279 3.30 -30.87 12.28
CA TRP A 279 3.42 -29.71 13.18
C TRP A 279 2.05 -29.18 13.64
N ALA A 280 1.00 -29.28 12.82
CA ALA A 280 -0.36 -29.01 13.26
C ALA A 280 -0.82 -29.96 14.38
N PHE A 281 -0.42 -31.24 14.32
CA PHE A 281 -0.65 -32.22 15.39
C PHE A 281 0.02 -31.81 16.72
N VAL A 282 1.24 -31.26 16.66
CA VAL A 282 1.92 -30.70 17.85
C VAL A 282 1.16 -29.50 18.43
N GLY A 283 0.60 -28.64 17.56
CA GLY A 283 -0.30 -27.56 17.98
C GLY A 283 -1.56 -28.08 18.65
N GLU A 284 -2.22 -29.10 18.08
CA GLU A 284 -3.40 -29.75 18.66
C GLU A 284 -3.10 -30.44 20.00
N MET A 285 -1.91 -31.05 20.16
CA MET A 285 -1.45 -31.55 21.47
C MET A 285 -1.36 -30.42 22.51
N CYS A 286 -0.95 -29.20 22.12
CA CYS A 286 -0.88 -28.06 23.04
C CYS A 286 -2.25 -27.54 23.47
N ILE A 287 -3.31 -27.79 22.69
CA ILE A 287 -4.68 -27.32 22.96
C ILE A 287 -5.51 -28.40 23.67
N HIS A 288 -5.41 -29.66 23.25
CA HIS A 288 -6.26 -30.77 23.70
C HIS A 288 -5.52 -31.88 24.47
N GLY A 289 -4.18 -31.83 24.56
CA GLY A 289 -3.34 -32.83 25.21
C GLY A 289 -3.16 -34.12 24.40
N ASN A 290 -4.25 -34.82 24.07
CA ASN A 290 -4.23 -36.12 23.38
C ASN A 290 -5.23 -36.16 22.20
N PRO A 291 -4.99 -35.40 21.12
CA PRO A 291 -5.82 -35.37 19.92
C PRO A 291 -5.76 -36.70 19.13
N SER A 292 -6.78 -36.96 18.31
CA SER A 292 -6.90 -38.18 17.50
C SER A 292 -6.03 -38.19 16.24
N GLY A 293 -5.54 -37.03 15.80
CA GLY A 293 -4.88 -36.83 14.51
C GLY A 293 -5.84 -36.59 13.33
N VAL A 294 -7.15 -36.76 13.50
CA VAL A 294 -8.15 -36.61 12.41
C VAL A 294 -8.31 -35.16 12.00
N ASP A 295 -8.61 -34.28 12.97
CA ASP A 295 -8.95 -32.87 12.74
C ASP A 295 -7.86 -32.16 11.93
N ASN A 296 -6.60 -32.24 12.38
CA ASN A 296 -5.45 -31.66 11.67
C ASN A 296 -5.15 -32.36 10.34
N THR A 297 -5.38 -33.67 10.20
CA THR A 297 -5.18 -34.34 8.91
C THR A 297 -6.18 -33.83 7.88
N VAL A 298 -7.47 -33.74 8.22
CA VAL A 298 -8.49 -33.21 7.29
C VAL A 298 -8.27 -31.73 6.99
N SER A 299 -7.97 -30.90 8.00
CA SER A 299 -7.64 -29.49 7.79
C SER A 299 -6.36 -29.27 6.97
N THR A 300 -5.41 -30.22 6.94
CA THR A 300 -4.21 -30.11 6.11
C THR A 300 -4.40 -30.68 4.70
N GLN A 301 -5.00 -31.86 4.57
CA GLN A 301 -5.10 -32.60 3.30
C GLN A 301 -6.33 -32.22 2.46
N GLY A 302 -7.42 -31.76 3.09
CA GLY A 302 -8.69 -31.52 2.42
C GLY A 302 -9.45 -32.82 2.09
N LYS A 303 -10.39 -32.71 1.15
CA LYS A 303 -11.26 -33.80 0.67
C LYS A 303 -11.86 -34.59 1.84
N ALA A 304 -11.58 -35.90 1.97
CA ALA A 304 -12.01 -36.67 3.14
C ALA A 304 -11.00 -37.74 3.56
N VAL A 305 -11.17 -38.25 4.79
CA VAL A 305 -10.44 -39.41 5.32
C VAL A 305 -11.39 -40.41 5.96
N VAL A 306 -11.08 -41.70 5.84
CA VAL A 306 -11.64 -42.76 6.67
C VAL A 306 -10.72 -42.95 7.88
N PHE A 307 -11.28 -42.80 9.07
CA PHE A 307 -10.63 -43.04 10.35
C PHE A 307 -11.17 -44.33 10.99
N GLN A 308 -10.29 -45.25 11.36
CA GLN A 308 -10.67 -46.47 12.07
C GLN A 308 -9.72 -46.74 13.24
N ARG A 309 -10.28 -46.98 14.43
CA ARG A 309 -9.52 -47.34 15.64
C ARG A 309 -9.96 -48.70 16.17
N SER A 310 -9.44 -49.75 15.53
CA SER A 310 -9.71 -51.16 15.87
C SER A 310 -9.00 -51.66 17.13
N ASP A 311 -7.91 -51.00 17.54
CA ASP A 311 -7.13 -51.33 18.74
C ASP A 311 -6.66 -50.02 19.41
N TYR A 312 -6.96 -49.87 20.70
CA TYR A 312 -6.58 -48.67 21.46
C TYR A 312 -5.09 -48.65 21.86
N ALA A 313 -4.42 -49.80 21.88
CA ALA A 313 -2.98 -49.92 22.11
C ALA A 313 -2.14 -49.67 20.85
N LYS A 314 -2.78 -49.43 19.69
CA LYS A 314 -2.13 -49.08 18.42
C LYS A 314 -2.52 -47.66 17.97
N PRO A 315 -1.72 -47.04 17.09
CA PRO A 315 -2.16 -45.85 16.36
C PRO A 315 -3.43 -46.16 15.54
N PRO A 316 -4.37 -45.21 15.40
CA PRO A 316 -5.52 -45.38 14.52
C PRO A 316 -5.11 -45.40 13.05
N THR A 317 -5.85 -46.12 12.23
CA THR A 317 -5.71 -46.10 10.77
C THR A 317 -6.38 -44.87 10.20
N VAL A 318 -5.68 -44.10 9.37
CA VAL A 318 -6.23 -43.00 8.58
C VAL A 318 -5.98 -43.29 7.10
N LYS A 319 -7.04 -43.41 6.31
CA LYS A 319 -6.98 -43.61 4.85
C LYS A 319 -7.57 -42.39 4.15
N PRO A 320 -6.80 -41.60 3.39
CA PRO A 320 -7.35 -40.50 2.61
C PRO A 320 -8.22 -40.97 1.44
N LEU A 321 -9.25 -40.18 1.13
CA LEU A 321 -10.15 -40.31 0.00
C LEU A 321 -9.91 -39.10 -0.92
N TRP A 322 -8.83 -39.16 -1.70
CA TRP A 322 -8.40 -38.05 -2.58
C TRP A 322 -9.43 -37.64 -3.63
N ASN A 323 -10.31 -38.57 -4.02
CA ASN A 323 -11.36 -38.35 -5.02
C ASN A 323 -12.74 -38.08 -4.37
N PHE A 324 -12.79 -37.73 -3.07
CA PHE A 324 -14.07 -37.39 -2.43
C PHE A 324 -14.65 -36.13 -3.12
N PRO A 325 -15.89 -36.19 -3.63
CA PRO A 325 -16.49 -35.12 -4.42
C PRO A 325 -16.88 -33.93 -3.54
N GLU A 326 -17.04 -32.77 -4.17
CA GLU A 326 -17.52 -31.58 -3.50
C GLU A 326 -19.05 -31.56 -3.45
N LEU A 327 -19.60 -31.45 -2.24
CA LEU A 327 -21.04 -31.64 -1.98
C LEU A 327 -21.64 -30.38 -1.33
N PRO A 328 -22.79 -29.86 -1.82
CA PRO A 328 -23.40 -28.64 -1.30
C PRO A 328 -24.01 -28.90 0.09
N LEU A 329 -23.61 -28.10 1.08
CA LEU A 329 -23.88 -28.36 2.49
C LEU A 329 -24.46 -27.14 3.21
N LEU A 330 -25.58 -27.36 3.89
CA LEU A 330 -26.11 -26.42 4.89
C LEU A 330 -25.69 -26.89 6.28
N LEU A 331 -24.84 -26.11 6.93
CA LEU A 331 -24.38 -26.30 8.30
C LEU A 331 -25.25 -25.46 9.24
N VAL A 332 -25.78 -26.08 10.29
CA VAL A 332 -26.65 -25.41 11.28
C VAL A 332 -26.15 -25.66 12.69
N ASP A 333 -25.76 -24.60 13.38
CA ASP A 333 -25.32 -24.60 14.78
C ASP A 333 -26.53 -24.40 15.71
N THR A 334 -26.80 -25.37 16.58
CA THR A 334 -27.87 -25.31 17.59
C THR A 334 -27.71 -24.19 18.62
N LYS A 335 -26.50 -23.63 18.77
CA LYS A 335 -26.06 -22.81 19.91
C LYS A 335 -26.19 -23.52 21.27
N GLN A 336 -26.44 -24.85 21.27
CA GLN A 336 -26.48 -25.67 22.47
C GLN A 336 -25.06 -26.10 22.86
N ALA A 337 -24.60 -25.60 24.01
CA ALA A 337 -23.37 -26.06 24.63
C ALA A 337 -23.44 -27.56 24.97
N LYS A 338 -22.34 -28.28 24.73
CA LYS A 338 -22.24 -29.75 24.90
C LYS A 338 -20.88 -30.17 25.43
N SER A 339 -20.78 -31.40 25.94
CA SER A 339 -19.52 -32.02 26.35
C SER A 339 -19.33 -33.37 25.67
N THR A 340 -18.35 -33.46 24.77
CA THR A 340 -17.97 -34.71 24.08
C THR A 340 -17.71 -35.86 25.07
N ALA A 341 -17.09 -35.57 26.21
CA ALA A 341 -16.82 -36.58 27.24
C ALA A 341 -18.10 -37.14 27.88
N VAL A 342 -19.15 -36.32 28.01
CA VAL A 342 -20.46 -36.76 28.55
C VAL A 342 -21.18 -37.64 27.53
N GLU A 343 -21.21 -37.26 26.25
CA GLU A 343 -21.88 -38.06 25.22
C GLU A 343 -21.19 -39.41 24.98
N VAL A 344 -19.85 -39.44 24.95
CA VAL A 344 -19.09 -40.70 24.91
C VAL A 344 -19.33 -41.55 26.16
N ALA A 345 -19.44 -40.94 27.35
CA ALA A 345 -19.78 -41.65 28.58
C ALA A 345 -21.21 -42.21 28.58
N LYS A 346 -22.19 -41.53 27.95
CA LYS A 346 -23.54 -42.09 27.71
C LYS A 346 -23.45 -43.36 26.87
N VAL A 347 -22.80 -43.32 25.70
CA VAL A 347 -22.66 -44.48 24.80
C VAL A 347 -21.94 -45.64 25.50
N ALA A 348 -20.87 -45.36 26.26
CA ALA A 348 -20.17 -46.37 27.06
C ALA A 348 -21.05 -46.98 28.18
N THR A 349 -21.92 -46.17 28.80
CA THR A 349 -22.88 -46.64 29.82
C THR A 349 -23.98 -47.48 29.18
N LEU A 350 -24.53 -47.05 28.04
CA LEU A 350 -25.53 -47.78 27.27
C LEU A 350 -24.98 -49.14 26.82
N LYS A 351 -23.75 -49.17 26.28
CA LYS A 351 -23.06 -50.42 25.92
C LYS A 351 -22.83 -51.35 27.12
N LYS A 352 -22.59 -50.81 28.32
CA LYS A 352 -22.46 -51.60 29.55
C LYS A 352 -23.79 -52.16 30.06
N GLN A 353 -24.91 -51.45 29.83
CA GLN A 353 -26.25 -51.86 30.28
C GLN A 353 -26.93 -52.80 29.29
N HIS A 354 -26.76 -52.55 27.99
CA HIS A 354 -27.42 -53.24 26.88
C HIS A 354 -26.42 -53.54 25.76
N PRO A 355 -25.46 -54.46 25.97
CA PRO A 355 -24.35 -54.70 25.04
C PRO A 355 -24.83 -55.13 23.65
N GLU A 356 -25.64 -56.19 23.55
CA GLU A 356 -26.11 -56.75 22.27
C GLU A 356 -26.87 -55.71 21.42
N ILE A 357 -27.70 -54.88 22.06
CA ILE A 357 -28.46 -53.81 21.39
C ILE A 357 -27.49 -52.71 20.92
N THR A 358 -26.60 -52.24 21.79
CA THR A 358 -25.69 -51.14 21.47
C THR A 358 -24.66 -51.54 20.41
N GLU A 359 -24.14 -52.76 20.48
CA GLU A 359 -23.24 -53.30 19.46
C GLU A 359 -23.96 -53.54 18.13
N SER A 360 -25.23 -53.95 18.14
CA SER A 360 -26.04 -54.02 16.92
C SER A 360 -26.24 -52.64 16.26
N ILE A 361 -26.44 -51.58 17.05
CA ILE A 361 -26.55 -50.21 16.55
C ILE A 361 -25.19 -49.70 16.02
N LEU A 362 -24.09 -49.94 16.74
CA LEU A 362 -22.73 -49.55 16.29
C LEU A 362 -22.34 -50.29 15.00
N ASN A 363 -22.60 -51.60 14.91
CA ASN A 363 -22.40 -52.38 13.68
C ASN A 363 -23.24 -51.85 12.51
N ALA A 364 -24.47 -51.37 12.76
CA ALA A 364 -25.29 -50.74 11.74
C ALA A 364 -24.72 -49.38 11.28
N ILE A 365 -24.15 -48.58 12.19
CA ILE A 365 -23.45 -47.32 11.87
C ILE A 365 -22.20 -47.60 11.03
N ASP A 366 -21.39 -48.61 11.39
CA ASP A 366 -20.24 -49.05 10.60
C ASP A 366 -20.67 -49.49 9.19
N LYS A 367 -21.77 -50.25 9.06
CA LYS A 367 -22.29 -50.67 7.74
C LYS A 367 -22.84 -49.53 6.90
N VAL A 368 -23.53 -48.56 7.50
CA VAL A 368 -23.95 -47.34 6.79
C VAL A 368 -22.72 -46.53 6.32
N THR A 369 -21.65 -46.50 7.12
CA THR A 369 -20.38 -45.85 6.76
C THR A 369 -19.65 -46.59 5.63
N GLU A 370 -19.60 -47.92 5.66
CA GLU A 370 -19.07 -48.73 4.55
C GLU A 370 -19.86 -48.50 3.25
N SER A 371 -21.20 -48.52 3.30
CA SER A 371 -22.04 -48.26 2.13
C SER A 371 -21.87 -46.84 1.59
N ALA A 372 -21.70 -45.84 2.45
CA ALA A 372 -21.39 -44.46 2.01
C ALA A 372 -20.01 -44.36 1.36
N ALA A 373 -18.98 -45.03 1.93
CA ALA A 373 -17.64 -45.07 1.34
C ALA A 373 -17.59 -45.81 0.00
N GLN A 374 -18.44 -46.83 -0.19
CA GLN A 374 -18.59 -47.55 -1.46
C GLN A 374 -19.32 -46.68 -2.49
N LEU A 375 -20.47 -46.10 -2.13
CA LEU A 375 -21.26 -45.23 -3.00
C LEU A 375 -20.48 -44.02 -3.52
N ILE A 376 -19.65 -43.39 -2.68
CA ILE A 376 -18.82 -42.23 -3.05
C ILE A 376 -17.58 -42.63 -3.88
N ALA A 377 -17.23 -43.92 -3.89
CA ALA A 377 -16.10 -44.45 -4.66
C ALA A 377 -16.54 -45.25 -5.90
N ASP A 378 -17.81 -45.13 -6.28
CA ASP A 378 -18.36 -45.70 -7.50
C ASP A 378 -18.12 -44.74 -8.68
N ASP A 379 -17.73 -45.26 -9.85
CA ASP A 379 -17.48 -44.44 -11.04
C ASP A 379 -18.79 -43.83 -11.61
N ASP A 380 -19.95 -44.39 -11.26
CA ASP A 380 -21.28 -43.87 -11.58
C ASP A 380 -21.80 -42.81 -10.57
N PHE A 381 -21.00 -42.37 -9.59
CA PHE A 381 -21.41 -41.33 -8.63
C PHE A 381 -21.18 -39.91 -9.15
N ASP A 382 -22.29 -39.21 -9.44
CA ASP A 382 -22.30 -37.79 -9.79
C ASP A 382 -22.81 -36.92 -8.62
N SER A 383 -22.09 -35.85 -8.28
CA SER A 383 -22.43 -34.90 -7.22
C SER A 383 -23.46 -33.83 -7.61
N GLU A 384 -23.78 -33.69 -8.89
CA GLU A 384 -24.84 -32.80 -9.41
C GLU A 384 -26.18 -33.57 -9.60
N GLU A 385 -26.15 -34.89 -9.80
CA GLU A 385 -27.36 -35.68 -9.99
C GLU A 385 -28.15 -35.93 -8.69
N LEU A 386 -29.46 -35.64 -8.76
CA LEU A 386 -30.40 -35.86 -7.65
C LEU A 386 -30.46 -37.33 -7.19
N GLU A 387 -30.33 -38.32 -8.09
CA GLU A 387 -30.43 -39.74 -7.72
C GLU A 387 -29.24 -40.18 -6.86
N SER A 388 -28.03 -39.75 -7.21
CA SER A 388 -26.79 -40.06 -6.49
C SER A 388 -26.73 -39.35 -5.15
N LEU A 389 -27.13 -38.07 -5.10
CA LEU A 389 -27.32 -37.34 -3.84
C LEU A 389 -28.43 -37.95 -2.96
N GLU A 390 -29.53 -38.46 -3.55
CA GLU A 390 -30.61 -39.11 -2.80
C GLU A 390 -30.18 -40.45 -2.19
N LYS A 391 -29.37 -41.26 -2.90
CA LYS A 391 -28.75 -42.48 -2.34
C LYS A 391 -27.93 -42.13 -1.09
N LEU A 392 -27.12 -41.07 -1.15
CA LEU A 392 -26.26 -40.63 -0.04
C LEU A 392 -27.06 -39.99 1.11
N GLY A 393 -28.05 -39.15 0.80
CA GLY A 393 -28.91 -38.48 1.78
C GLY A 393 -29.80 -39.45 2.57
N LYS A 394 -30.23 -40.55 1.94
CA LYS A 394 -30.89 -41.67 2.64
C LYS A 394 -29.97 -42.31 3.68
N LEU A 395 -28.70 -42.54 3.35
CA LEU A 395 -27.70 -43.04 4.32
C LEU A 395 -27.48 -42.05 5.47
N MET A 396 -27.40 -40.74 5.21
CA MET A 396 -27.28 -39.72 6.27
C MET A 396 -28.48 -39.75 7.22
N SER A 397 -29.68 -39.88 6.67
CA SER A 397 -30.95 -39.96 7.42
C SER A 397 -31.01 -41.23 8.31
N LEU A 398 -30.52 -42.36 7.79
CA LEU A 398 -30.41 -43.61 8.55
C LEU A 398 -29.38 -43.50 9.68
N ASN A 399 -28.19 -42.96 9.41
CA ASN A 399 -27.16 -42.74 10.45
C ASN A 399 -27.69 -41.84 11.58
N HIS A 400 -28.40 -40.76 11.25
CA HIS A 400 -29.02 -39.91 12.28
C HIS A 400 -30.04 -40.67 13.14
N GLY A 401 -30.88 -41.52 12.55
CA GLY A 401 -31.79 -42.39 13.31
C GLY A 401 -31.07 -43.35 14.26
N LEU A 402 -29.94 -43.91 13.85
CA LEU A 402 -29.09 -44.75 14.70
C LEU A 402 -28.45 -43.94 15.85
N LEU A 403 -28.06 -42.70 15.59
CA LEU A 403 -27.49 -41.78 16.61
C LEU A 403 -28.54 -41.27 17.62
N VAL A 404 -29.80 -41.11 17.19
CA VAL A 404 -30.94 -40.93 18.12
C VAL A 404 -31.09 -42.18 18.99
N ALA A 405 -31.00 -43.39 18.43
CA ALA A 405 -31.10 -44.65 19.18
C ALA A 405 -29.93 -44.89 20.15
N LEU A 406 -28.72 -44.36 19.88
CA LEU A 406 -27.60 -44.32 20.84
C LEU A 406 -27.79 -43.30 21.98
N GLY A 407 -28.86 -42.49 21.97
CA GLY A 407 -29.13 -41.49 23.00
C GLY A 407 -28.22 -40.25 22.93
N VAL A 408 -27.59 -39.99 21.79
CA VAL A 408 -26.68 -38.85 21.57
C VAL A 408 -27.29 -37.73 20.71
N SER A 409 -28.56 -37.81 20.31
CA SER A 409 -29.25 -36.64 19.74
C SER A 409 -29.68 -35.65 20.83
N HIS A 410 -30.30 -34.55 20.43
CA HIS A 410 -30.83 -33.50 21.30
C HIS A 410 -32.02 -32.84 20.60
N PRO A 411 -33.10 -32.42 21.30
CA PRO A 411 -34.29 -31.87 20.65
C PRO A 411 -34.03 -30.71 19.67
N ARG A 412 -33.02 -29.86 19.93
CA ARG A 412 -32.61 -28.81 18.98
C ARG A 412 -31.93 -29.33 17.70
N LEU A 413 -31.30 -30.50 17.71
CA LEU A 413 -30.77 -31.17 16.51
C LEU A 413 -31.91 -31.82 15.71
N ASP A 414 -32.80 -32.53 16.41
CA ASP A 414 -33.95 -33.20 15.79
C ASP A 414 -34.91 -32.17 15.15
N ARG A 415 -35.06 -30.99 15.78
CA ARG A 415 -35.82 -29.84 15.25
C ARG A 415 -35.22 -29.23 13.98
N ILE A 416 -33.88 -29.12 13.87
CA ILE A 416 -33.25 -28.65 12.61
C ILE A 416 -33.62 -29.59 11.47
N ARG A 417 -33.54 -30.91 11.71
CA ARG A 417 -33.95 -31.90 10.72
C ARG A 417 -35.43 -31.75 10.35
N GLU A 418 -36.33 -31.62 11.33
CA GLU A 418 -37.77 -31.43 11.09
C GLU A 418 -38.03 -30.25 10.15
N LEU A 419 -37.36 -29.12 10.36
CA LEU A 419 -37.48 -27.91 9.54
C LEU A 419 -36.96 -28.11 8.10
N VAL A 420 -35.83 -28.81 7.93
CA VAL A 420 -35.29 -29.15 6.60
C VAL A 420 -36.17 -30.16 5.86
N ASP A 421 -36.65 -31.19 6.56
CA ASP A 421 -37.55 -32.22 6.02
C ASP A 421 -38.89 -31.57 5.60
N HIS A 422 -39.41 -30.59 6.35
CA HIS A 422 -40.65 -29.84 6.04
C HIS A 422 -40.56 -29.02 4.75
N GLU A 423 -39.54 -28.17 4.59
CA GLU A 423 -39.33 -27.42 3.34
C GLU A 423 -38.82 -28.31 2.19
N GLY A 424 -38.48 -29.56 2.49
CA GLY A 424 -37.99 -30.56 1.55
C GLY A 424 -36.58 -30.30 1.02
N ILE A 425 -35.79 -29.46 1.72
CA ILE A 425 -34.56 -28.83 1.19
C ILE A 425 -33.38 -29.80 1.03
N GLY A 426 -33.26 -30.81 1.90
CA GLY A 426 -32.07 -31.66 1.94
C GLY A 426 -32.28 -32.95 2.72
N TRP A 427 -31.19 -33.47 3.28
CA TRP A 427 -31.16 -34.57 4.24
C TRP A 427 -30.22 -34.23 5.40
N THR A 428 -30.74 -34.19 6.63
CA THR A 428 -30.02 -33.67 7.81
C THR A 428 -29.58 -34.78 8.76
N LYS A 429 -28.38 -34.61 9.34
CA LYS A 429 -27.89 -35.38 10.50
C LYS A 429 -27.11 -34.49 11.46
N LEU A 430 -27.03 -34.87 12.73
CA LEU A 430 -26.04 -34.30 13.66
C LEU A 430 -24.60 -34.59 13.18
N THR A 431 -23.61 -33.81 13.64
CA THR A 431 -22.19 -34.13 13.39
C THR A 431 -21.36 -34.07 14.68
N GLY A 432 -20.34 -34.93 14.75
CA GLY A 432 -19.52 -35.10 15.94
C GLY A 432 -20.25 -35.79 17.09
N ALA A 433 -19.85 -35.51 18.32
CA ALA A 433 -20.24 -36.32 19.49
C ALA A 433 -21.73 -36.40 19.84
N GLY A 434 -22.62 -35.62 19.20
CA GLY A 434 -24.02 -35.48 19.61
C GLY A 434 -24.24 -34.42 20.69
N GLY A 435 -25.38 -34.45 21.39
CA GLY A 435 -25.72 -33.64 22.57
C GLY A 435 -25.97 -32.13 22.34
N GLY A 436 -25.85 -31.64 21.10
CA GLY A 436 -25.86 -30.20 20.75
C GLY A 436 -24.82 -29.88 19.67
N GLY A 437 -24.33 -28.64 19.62
CA GLY A 437 -23.43 -28.17 18.55
C GLY A 437 -24.09 -28.20 17.17
N CYS A 438 -23.36 -28.60 16.13
CA CYS A 438 -23.85 -28.52 14.76
C CYS A 438 -24.58 -29.77 14.23
N ALA A 439 -25.53 -29.54 13.32
CA ALA A 439 -26.03 -30.48 12.34
C ALA A 439 -25.52 -30.10 10.93
N ILE A 440 -25.42 -31.10 10.06
CA ILE A 440 -25.08 -30.95 8.64
C ILE A 440 -26.22 -31.45 7.77
N THR A 441 -26.48 -30.76 6.68
CA THR A 441 -27.55 -31.05 5.73
C THR A 441 -26.99 -31.11 4.32
N LEU A 442 -27.09 -32.27 3.66
CA LEU A 442 -26.82 -32.38 2.22
C LEU A 442 -27.96 -31.73 1.46
N LEU A 443 -27.65 -30.71 0.64
CA LEU A 443 -28.64 -29.96 -0.13
C LEU A 443 -29.03 -30.69 -1.41
N LYS A 444 -30.27 -30.51 -1.86
CA LYS A 444 -30.75 -31.02 -3.15
C LYS A 444 -30.44 -30.02 -4.28
N PRO A 445 -30.18 -30.49 -5.52
CA PRO A 445 -30.15 -29.62 -6.68
C PRO A 445 -31.53 -28.97 -6.90
N GLY A 446 -31.55 -27.73 -7.40
CA GLY A 446 -32.79 -27.04 -7.78
C GLY A 446 -33.68 -26.52 -6.64
N ILE A 447 -33.14 -26.31 -5.43
CA ILE A 447 -33.88 -25.61 -4.35
C ILE A 447 -34.24 -24.19 -4.80
N THR A 448 -35.51 -23.79 -4.65
CA THR A 448 -35.94 -22.42 -4.96
C THR A 448 -35.61 -21.47 -3.81
N GLU A 449 -35.25 -20.21 -4.12
CA GLU A 449 -34.85 -19.23 -3.11
C GLU A 449 -35.91 -19.03 -2.01
N GLU A 450 -37.21 -19.12 -2.33
CA GLU A 450 -38.29 -18.90 -1.35
C GLU A 450 -38.35 -20.02 -0.31
N ARG A 451 -37.92 -21.25 -0.65
CA ARG A 451 -37.77 -22.33 0.34
C ARG A 451 -36.60 -22.03 1.28
N MET A 452 -35.45 -21.68 0.73
CA MET A 452 -34.27 -21.37 1.53
C MET A 452 -34.54 -20.18 2.47
N LYS A 453 -35.16 -19.11 1.97
CA LYS A 453 -35.53 -17.91 2.75
C LYS A 453 -36.53 -18.19 3.87
N ARG A 454 -37.46 -19.16 3.71
CA ARG A 454 -38.33 -19.60 4.81
C ARG A 454 -37.58 -20.40 5.87
N LEU A 455 -36.69 -21.30 5.46
CA LEU A 455 -35.83 -22.03 6.40
C LEU A 455 -34.90 -21.08 7.15
N GLU A 456 -34.27 -20.12 6.47
CA GLU A 456 -33.44 -19.07 7.06
C GLU A 456 -34.17 -18.29 8.15
N GLN A 457 -35.36 -17.76 7.85
CA GLN A 457 -36.16 -17.00 8.80
C GLN A 457 -36.51 -17.86 10.02
N THR A 458 -36.98 -19.09 9.81
CA THR A 458 -37.37 -20.00 10.90
C THR A 458 -36.18 -20.42 11.76
N LEU A 459 -35.01 -20.64 11.15
CA LEU A 459 -33.76 -20.91 11.88
C LEU A 459 -33.30 -19.70 12.70
N ALA A 460 -33.40 -18.48 12.15
CA ALA A 460 -33.08 -17.26 12.89
C ALA A 460 -34.03 -17.03 14.07
N ASP A 461 -35.34 -17.21 13.86
CA ASP A 461 -36.39 -17.03 14.88
C ASP A 461 -36.26 -18.04 16.04
N GLU A 462 -35.83 -19.27 15.77
CA GLU A 462 -35.52 -20.28 16.80
C GLU A 462 -34.07 -20.22 17.33
N GLY A 463 -33.30 -19.17 16.97
CA GLY A 463 -31.97 -18.88 17.53
C GLY A 463 -30.86 -19.82 17.08
N TYR A 464 -30.92 -20.34 15.86
CA TYR A 464 -29.88 -21.15 15.23
C TYR A 464 -28.85 -20.29 14.50
N GLY A 465 -27.60 -20.76 14.43
CA GLY A 465 -26.61 -20.22 13.48
C GLY A 465 -26.65 -20.99 12.17
N LYS A 466 -26.72 -20.30 11.02
CA LYS A 466 -26.64 -20.90 9.68
C LYS A 466 -25.30 -20.57 9.02
N PHE A 467 -24.75 -21.52 8.28
CA PHE A 467 -23.69 -21.32 7.29
C PHE A 467 -23.98 -22.18 6.06
N GLU A 468 -23.91 -21.60 4.87
CA GLU A 468 -23.83 -22.38 3.61
C GLU A 468 -22.36 -22.60 3.28
N THR A 469 -22.02 -23.79 2.80
CA THR A 469 -20.62 -24.21 2.59
C THR A 469 -20.57 -25.44 1.70
N THR A 470 -19.40 -25.73 1.15
CA THR A 470 -19.10 -27.01 0.49
C THR A 470 -18.48 -28.00 1.47
N LEU A 471 -18.84 -29.27 1.35
CA LEU A 471 -18.17 -30.40 2.01
C LEU A 471 -17.20 -31.05 1.02
N GLY A 472 -15.99 -31.43 1.44
CA GLY A 472 -14.98 -32.03 0.57
C GLY A 472 -14.07 -31.03 -0.15
N CYS A 473 -13.99 -29.78 0.30
CA CYS A 473 -13.09 -28.77 -0.27
C CYS A 473 -11.59 -29.10 -0.10
N ASP A 474 -10.72 -28.34 -0.77
CA ASP A 474 -9.26 -28.50 -0.64
C ASP A 474 -8.70 -28.05 0.73
N GLY A 475 -7.56 -28.65 1.09
CA GLY A 475 -6.88 -28.55 2.38
C GLY A 475 -6.17 -27.23 2.63
N VAL A 476 -4.92 -27.29 3.13
CA VAL A 476 -4.13 -26.07 3.41
C VAL A 476 -3.81 -25.32 2.11
N GLY A 477 -4.11 -24.02 2.08
CA GLY A 477 -3.85 -23.12 0.96
C GLY A 477 -2.94 -21.95 1.36
N VAL A 478 -2.19 -21.41 0.40
CA VAL A 478 -1.23 -20.32 0.63
C VAL A 478 -1.36 -19.25 -0.46
N LEU A 479 -1.57 -18.00 -0.07
CA LEU A 479 -1.49 -16.83 -0.96
C LEU A 479 -0.13 -16.17 -0.74
N TRP A 480 0.72 -16.20 -1.76
CA TRP A 480 2.09 -15.68 -1.72
C TRP A 480 2.44 -14.91 -3.01
N PRO A 481 2.63 -13.58 -2.97
CA PRO A 481 2.27 -12.68 -1.87
C PRO A 481 0.74 -12.66 -1.60
N ALA A 482 0.32 -12.12 -0.46
CA ALA A 482 -1.09 -11.91 -0.15
C ALA A 482 -1.61 -10.70 -0.95
N VAL A 483 -2.22 -10.98 -2.10
CA VAL A 483 -2.58 -9.99 -3.11
C VAL A 483 -3.98 -10.29 -3.66
N LEU A 484 -4.79 -9.23 -3.78
CA LEU A 484 -6.05 -9.21 -4.54
C LEU A 484 -5.76 -9.29 -6.04
N LYS A 485 -6.47 -10.19 -6.73
CA LYS A 485 -6.54 -10.28 -8.19
C LYS A 485 -7.98 -10.06 -8.60
N ASN A 486 -8.24 -8.92 -9.24
CA ASN A 486 -9.59 -8.40 -9.43
C ASN A 486 -10.12 -8.64 -10.86
N GLY A 487 -9.46 -9.50 -11.65
CA GLY A 487 -9.79 -9.72 -13.06
C GLY A 487 -9.49 -8.48 -13.92
N SER A 488 -8.51 -7.69 -13.50
CA SER A 488 -8.19 -6.37 -14.05
C SER A 488 -6.85 -6.37 -14.79
N GLY A 489 -6.52 -5.28 -15.49
CA GLY A 489 -5.19 -5.09 -16.06
C GLY A 489 -4.08 -4.92 -15.01
N GLU A 490 -4.44 -4.63 -13.75
CA GLU A 490 -3.50 -4.49 -12.64
C GLU A 490 -3.00 -5.85 -12.13
N ASP A 491 -3.73 -6.93 -12.44
CA ASP A 491 -3.35 -8.31 -12.14
C ASP A 491 -2.05 -8.72 -12.91
N GLU A 492 -1.77 -8.10 -14.07
CA GLU A 492 -0.50 -8.24 -14.82
C GLU A 492 0.65 -7.41 -14.21
N VAL A 493 0.32 -6.38 -13.43
CA VAL A 493 1.29 -5.47 -12.77
C VAL A 493 1.64 -5.93 -11.35
N GLY A 494 0.83 -6.82 -10.77
CA GLY A 494 1.08 -7.48 -9.49
C GLY A 494 -0.04 -7.41 -8.46
N GLY A 495 -1.21 -6.84 -8.81
CA GLY A 495 -2.39 -6.73 -7.95
C GLY A 495 -2.22 -5.81 -6.73
N ASP A 496 -3.23 -5.80 -5.86
CA ASP A 496 -3.29 -4.93 -4.68
C ASP A 496 -3.03 -5.71 -3.37
N GLU A 497 -2.07 -5.29 -2.54
CA GLU A 497 -1.62 -6.08 -1.38
C GLU A 497 -2.68 -6.11 -0.26
N ILE A 498 -2.93 -7.30 0.30
CA ILE A 498 -3.82 -7.51 1.45
C ILE A 498 -3.05 -7.14 2.71
N ASP A 499 -3.04 -5.85 3.03
CA ASP A 499 -2.43 -5.34 4.25
C ASP A 499 -3.26 -5.68 5.52
N GLN A 500 -2.68 -5.35 6.67
CA GLN A 500 -3.29 -5.60 7.98
C GLN A 500 -4.64 -4.89 8.13
N ASP A 501 -4.75 -3.61 7.75
CA ASP A 501 -5.92 -2.81 8.01
C ASP A 501 -7.08 -3.21 7.08
N LYS A 502 -6.81 -3.58 5.82
CA LYS A 502 -7.79 -4.25 4.94
C LYS A 502 -8.34 -5.52 5.59
N PHE A 503 -7.47 -6.42 6.06
CA PHE A 503 -7.85 -7.72 6.65
C PHE A 503 -8.58 -7.61 8.00
N LEU A 504 -8.34 -6.52 8.74
CA LEU A 504 -9.01 -6.23 10.00
C LEU A 504 -10.38 -5.55 9.80
N ASN A 505 -10.51 -4.70 8.78
CA ASN A 505 -11.75 -3.99 8.46
C ASN A 505 -12.70 -4.81 7.56
N ALA A 506 -12.30 -6.02 7.15
CA ALA A 506 -13.13 -6.96 6.39
C ALA A 506 -14.40 -7.36 7.15
N ASP A 507 -15.56 -6.96 6.62
CA ASP A 507 -16.88 -7.10 7.26
C ASP A 507 -17.34 -8.56 7.39
N GLY A 508 -17.40 -9.04 8.63
CA GLY A 508 -17.93 -10.36 8.96
C GLY A 508 -17.18 -11.53 8.32
N ILE A 509 -17.93 -12.50 7.80
CA ILE A 509 -17.42 -13.68 7.09
C ILE A 509 -17.24 -13.36 5.59
N GLY A 510 -18.29 -12.87 4.94
CA GLY A 510 -18.28 -12.61 3.50
C GLY A 510 -17.20 -11.62 3.07
N GLY A 511 -16.95 -10.55 3.84
CA GLY A 511 -15.88 -9.59 3.53
C GLY A 511 -14.48 -10.17 3.69
N VAL A 512 -14.28 -11.25 4.47
CA VAL A 512 -13.00 -11.96 4.56
C VAL A 512 -12.82 -12.90 3.38
N GLU A 513 -13.88 -13.59 2.94
CA GLU A 513 -13.86 -14.49 1.78
C GLU A 513 -13.75 -13.72 0.45
N GLU A 514 -14.41 -12.56 0.34
CA GLU A 514 -14.27 -11.59 -0.76
C GLU A 514 -12.83 -11.04 -0.86
N LEU A 515 -12.26 -10.58 0.26
CA LEU A 515 -10.90 -10.01 0.33
C LEU A 515 -9.78 -11.00 -0.05
N VAL A 516 -10.04 -12.30 -0.01
CA VAL A 516 -9.06 -13.36 -0.33
C VAL A 516 -9.36 -14.09 -1.64
N GLY A 517 -10.26 -13.54 -2.46
CA GLY A 517 -10.55 -14.03 -3.82
C GLY A 517 -11.41 -15.29 -3.89
N VAL A 518 -12.16 -15.62 -2.83
CA VAL A 518 -13.15 -16.70 -2.86
C VAL A 518 -14.46 -16.14 -3.41
N HIS A 519 -14.61 -16.23 -4.73
CA HIS A 519 -15.78 -15.74 -5.46
C HIS A 519 -16.68 -16.88 -5.94
N ASP A 520 -17.97 -16.60 -6.09
CA ASP A 520 -18.83 -17.37 -6.99
C ASP A 520 -18.25 -17.36 -8.40
N ALA A 521 -18.40 -18.46 -9.16
CA ALA A 521 -17.98 -18.52 -10.55
C ALA A 521 -18.56 -17.32 -11.34
N THR A 522 -17.69 -16.60 -12.04
CA THR A 522 -18.07 -15.36 -12.74
C THR A 522 -19.04 -15.62 -13.88
N ILE A 523 -19.74 -14.60 -14.36
CA ILE A 523 -20.68 -14.71 -15.48
C ILE A 523 -20.01 -15.29 -16.74
N ALA A 524 -18.73 -14.98 -17.00
CA ALA A 524 -17.96 -15.59 -18.08
C ALA A 524 -17.74 -17.09 -17.85
N GLU A 525 -17.37 -17.49 -16.64
CA GLU A 525 -17.12 -18.90 -16.28
C GLU A 525 -18.42 -19.71 -16.28
N GLN A 526 -19.54 -19.16 -15.78
CA GLN A 526 -20.85 -19.81 -15.86
C GLN A 526 -21.33 -19.98 -17.30
N GLN A 527 -21.18 -18.95 -18.14
CA GLN A 527 -21.52 -19.06 -19.57
C GLN A 527 -20.60 -20.06 -20.30
N GLN A 528 -19.31 -20.12 -19.94
CA GLN A 528 -18.36 -21.06 -20.53
C GLN A 528 -18.61 -22.50 -20.05
N ALA A 529 -18.94 -22.71 -18.78
CA ALA A 529 -19.33 -24.02 -18.24
C ALA A 529 -20.63 -24.54 -18.89
N ALA A 530 -21.67 -23.71 -18.95
CA ALA A 530 -22.93 -24.03 -19.62
C ALA A 530 -22.75 -24.28 -21.14
N TYR A 531 -21.84 -23.56 -21.78
CA TYR A 531 -21.46 -23.84 -23.17
C TYR A 531 -20.79 -25.20 -23.29
N LEU A 532 -19.77 -25.50 -22.49
CA LEU A 532 -19.04 -26.78 -22.54
C LEU A 532 -19.94 -27.99 -22.24
N SER A 533 -20.84 -27.89 -21.25
CA SER A 533 -21.81 -28.96 -20.94
C SER A 533 -22.87 -29.16 -22.03
N SER A 534 -23.07 -28.16 -22.91
CA SER A 534 -23.91 -28.31 -24.11
C SER A 534 -23.21 -28.96 -25.31
N ILE A 535 -21.90 -29.24 -25.23
CA ILE A 535 -21.11 -29.88 -26.30
C ILE A 535 -20.23 -31.05 -25.80
N PRO A 536 -20.74 -31.98 -24.95
CA PRO A 536 -19.90 -32.94 -24.21
C PRO A 536 -19.09 -33.87 -25.13
N TYR A 537 -19.63 -34.25 -26.28
CA TYR A 537 -18.92 -35.10 -27.25
C TYR A 537 -17.81 -34.38 -28.01
N LEU A 538 -17.87 -33.04 -28.11
CA LEU A 538 -16.76 -32.23 -28.65
C LEU A 538 -15.65 -32.11 -27.61
N VAL A 539 -16.00 -31.85 -26.33
CA VAL A 539 -15.03 -31.86 -25.22
C VAL A 539 -14.35 -33.22 -25.09
N ALA A 540 -15.10 -34.33 -25.17
CA ALA A 540 -14.55 -35.68 -25.15
C ALA A 540 -13.59 -35.94 -26.33
N PHE A 541 -13.89 -35.44 -27.53
CA PHE A 541 -13.00 -35.52 -28.69
C PHE A 541 -11.70 -34.74 -28.47
N GLU A 542 -11.78 -33.51 -27.96
CA GLU A 542 -10.63 -32.63 -27.73
C GLU A 542 -9.72 -33.14 -26.59
N THR A 543 -10.30 -33.76 -25.56
CA THR A 543 -9.56 -34.29 -24.40
C THR A 543 -9.01 -35.71 -24.59
N LYS A 544 -9.78 -36.63 -25.20
CA LYS A 544 -9.38 -38.05 -25.36
C LYS A 544 -8.73 -38.34 -26.72
N GLY A 545 -9.00 -37.52 -27.73
CA GLY A 545 -8.64 -37.78 -29.13
C GLY A 545 -9.54 -38.81 -29.81
N PHE A 546 -9.77 -38.64 -31.12
CA PHE A 546 -10.75 -39.44 -31.89
C PHE A 546 -10.54 -40.96 -31.80
N THR A 547 -9.29 -41.43 -31.72
CA THR A 547 -8.99 -42.87 -31.65
C THR A 547 -9.56 -43.52 -30.39
N ALA A 548 -9.44 -42.85 -29.23
CA ALA A 548 -9.86 -43.36 -27.93
C ALA A 548 -11.38 -43.32 -27.67
N LEU A 549 -12.15 -42.56 -28.45
CA LEU A 549 -13.60 -42.46 -28.30
C LEU A 549 -14.31 -43.81 -28.55
N THR A 550 -15.35 -44.11 -27.78
CA THR A 550 -16.29 -45.22 -28.05
C THR A 550 -17.08 -45.00 -29.35
N PRO A 551 -17.73 -46.04 -29.92
CA PRO A 551 -18.62 -45.89 -31.08
C PRO A 551 -19.76 -44.88 -30.85
N ASN A 552 -20.30 -44.81 -29.62
CA ASN A 552 -21.37 -43.89 -29.26
C ASN A 552 -20.86 -42.44 -29.16
N GLU A 553 -19.71 -42.20 -28.53
CA GLU A 553 -19.09 -40.86 -28.51
C GLU A 553 -18.73 -40.39 -29.93
N LYS A 554 -18.28 -41.29 -30.81
CA LYS A 554 -17.99 -40.99 -32.23
C LYS A 554 -19.24 -40.54 -33.00
N GLN A 555 -20.40 -41.17 -32.75
CA GLN A 555 -21.67 -40.72 -33.31
C GLN A 555 -22.13 -39.39 -32.69
N GLY A 556 -22.10 -39.28 -31.36
CA GLY A 556 -22.43 -38.05 -30.63
C GLY A 556 -21.61 -36.85 -31.12
N TYR A 557 -20.31 -37.02 -31.32
CA TYR A 557 -19.42 -36.01 -31.89
C TYR A 557 -19.84 -35.58 -33.31
N ALA A 558 -20.09 -36.54 -34.20
CA ALA A 558 -20.49 -36.25 -35.58
C ALA A 558 -21.81 -35.47 -35.66
N TYR A 559 -22.81 -35.86 -34.87
CA TYR A 559 -24.09 -35.15 -34.80
C TYR A 559 -23.98 -33.78 -34.10
N THR A 560 -23.14 -33.65 -33.06
CA THR A 560 -22.83 -32.35 -32.42
C THR A 560 -22.19 -31.38 -33.41
N GLN A 561 -21.27 -31.86 -34.27
CA GLN A 561 -20.70 -31.06 -35.36
C GLN A 561 -21.77 -30.58 -36.35
N PHE A 562 -22.70 -31.44 -36.77
CA PHE A 562 -23.82 -31.03 -37.64
C PHE A 562 -24.74 -29.98 -36.99
N LEU A 563 -24.99 -30.07 -35.68
CA LEU A 563 -25.75 -29.05 -34.94
C LEU A 563 -25.01 -27.70 -34.90
N LEU A 564 -23.72 -27.71 -34.55
CA LEU A 564 -22.87 -26.51 -34.47
C LEU A 564 -22.74 -25.78 -35.81
N ASN A 565 -22.42 -26.52 -36.89
CA ASN A 565 -22.23 -25.94 -38.23
C ASN A 565 -23.54 -25.71 -39.00
N ARG A 566 -24.69 -26.13 -38.45
CA ARG A 566 -26.05 -26.00 -39.00
C ARG A 566 -26.27 -26.60 -40.40
N THR A 567 -25.37 -27.48 -40.85
CA THR A 567 -25.48 -28.12 -42.18
C THR A 567 -26.76 -28.93 -42.37
N TRP A 568 -27.39 -29.41 -41.29
CA TRP A 568 -28.71 -30.07 -41.34
C TRP A 568 -29.82 -29.19 -41.95
N THR A 569 -29.71 -27.87 -41.88
CA THR A 569 -30.70 -26.95 -42.45
C THR A 569 -30.79 -26.98 -43.98
N SER A 570 -29.78 -27.54 -44.67
CA SER A 570 -29.80 -27.73 -46.12
C SER A 570 -30.29 -29.11 -46.57
N TRP A 571 -30.63 -30.00 -45.64
CA TRP A 571 -31.11 -31.35 -45.97
C TRP A 571 -32.62 -31.36 -46.26
N SER A 572 -33.11 -32.40 -46.94
CA SER A 572 -34.55 -32.54 -47.20
C SER A 572 -35.33 -32.77 -45.90
N ALA A 573 -36.64 -32.46 -45.91
CA ALA A 573 -37.49 -32.57 -44.72
C ALA A 573 -37.46 -33.97 -44.06
N ALA A 574 -37.39 -35.04 -44.86
CA ALA A 574 -37.29 -36.41 -44.34
C ALA A 574 -35.96 -36.67 -43.61
N GLN A 575 -34.85 -36.16 -44.16
CA GLN A 575 -33.52 -36.27 -43.54
C GLN A 575 -33.43 -35.41 -42.26
N GLN A 576 -34.07 -34.24 -42.23
CA GLN A 576 -34.16 -33.44 -41.00
C GLN A 576 -34.99 -34.17 -39.92
N GLN A 577 -36.10 -34.81 -40.29
CA GLN A 577 -36.93 -35.59 -39.37
C GLN A 577 -36.17 -36.80 -38.80
N GLU A 578 -35.43 -37.54 -39.63
CA GLU A 578 -34.58 -38.66 -39.20
C GLU A 578 -33.42 -38.18 -38.29
N PHE A 579 -32.78 -37.07 -38.64
CA PHE A 579 -31.74 -36.44 -37.82
C PHE A 579 -32.24 -36.05 -36.43
N TRP A 580 -33.37 -35.35 -36.32
CA TRP A 580 -33.91 -34.94 -35.02
C TRP A 580 -34.34 -36.15 -34.17
N ALA A 581 -34.92 -37.19 -34.78
CA ALA A 581 -35.21 -38.45 -34.09
C ALA A 581 -33.94 -39.16 -33.58
N LEU A 582 -32.81 -39.02 -34.26
CA LEU A 582 -31.51 -39.53 -33.81
C LEU A 582 -30.89 -38.68 -32.69
N ILE A 583 -31.01 -37.34 -32.74
CA ILE A 583 -30.62 -36.44 -31.64
C ILE A 583 -31.37 -36.81 -30.36
N GLU A 584 -32.69 -36.97 -30.44
CA GLU A 584 -33.55 -37.34 -29.32
C GLU A 584 -33.21 -38.74 -28.78
N LYS A 585 -33.11 -39.74 -29.66
CA LYS A 585 -32.78 -41.13 -29.30
C LYS A 585 -31.40 -41.27 -28.63
N LEU A 586 -30.42 -40.46 -29.04
CA LEU A 586 -29.08 -40.45 -28.47
C LEU A 586 -28.90 -39.44 -27.32
N LYS A 587 -29.97 -38.73 -26.93
CA LYS A 587 -29.97 -37.66 -25.91
C LYS A 587 -28.88 -36.59 -26.11
N ILE A 588 -28.56 -36.26 -27.36
CA ILE A 588 -27.47 -35.32 -27.66
C ILE A 588 -27.93 -33.89 -27.30
N PRO A 589 -27.22 -33.16 -26.41
CA PRO A 589 -27.59 -31.79 -26.06
C PRO A 589 -27.59 -30.87 -27.28
N ILE A 590 -28.48 -29.87 -27.29
CA ILE A 590 -28.47 -28.81 -28.30
C ILE A 590 -27.36 -27.82 -27.91
N PRO A 591 -26.33 -27.60 -28.76
CA PRO A 591 -25.24 -26.68 -28.44
C PRO A 591 -25.74 -25.26 -28.20
N LEU A 592 -25.37 -24.69 -27.06
CA LEU A 592 -25.56 -23.27 -26.78
C LEU A 592 -24.66 -22.42 -27.70
N PRO A 593 -25.01 -21.13 -27.93
CA PRO A 593 -24.09 -20.21 -28.58
C PRO A 593 -22.79 -20.11 -27.77
N LYS A 594 -21.64 -20.11 -28.45
CA LYS A 594 -20.36 -19.83 -27.78
C LYS A 594 -20.45 -18.47 -27.06
N PRO A 595 -19.98 -18.36 -25.80
CA PRO A 595 -20.06 -17.11 -25.03
C PRO A 595 -19.42 -15.96 -25.80
N ARG A 596 -20.01 -14.78 -25.64
CA ARG A 596 -19.50 -13.52 -26.21
C ARG A 596 -18.90 -12.70 -25.09
N ASP A 597 -17.88 -11.91 -25.43
CA ASP A 597 -17.47 -10.82 -24.55
C ASP A 597 -18.69 -9.92 -24.28
N LEU A 598 -18.98 -9.71 -22.99
CA LEU A 598 -20.04 -8.82 -22.54
C LEU A 598 -19.60 -7.35 -22.56
N GLY A 599 -18.32 -7.10 -22.81
CA GLY A 599 -17.70 -5.78 -22.78
C GLY A 599 -17.22 -5.40 -21.39
N LYS A 600 -16.97 -4.11 -21.21
CA LYS A 600 -16.49 -3.52 -19.96
C LYS A 600 -17.52 -2.56 -19.38
N ASP A 601 -17.49 -2.41 -18.07
CA ASP A 601 -18.23 -1.36 -17.38
C ASP A 601 -17.60 0.03 -17.59
N PHE A 602 -18.09 1.04 -16.88
CA PHE A 602 -17.58 2.41 -16.96
C PHE A 602 -16.25 2.62 -16.20
N LEU A 603 -15.77 1.64 -15.42
CA LEU A 603 -14.45 1.63 -14.76
C LEU A 603 -13.39 0.85 -15.57
N GLY A 604 -13.82 0.09 -16.58
CA GLY A 604 -12.96 -0.76 -17.39
C GLY A 604 -12.84 -2.21 -16.91
N ARG A 605 -13.57 -2.62 -15.86
CA ARG A 605 -13.68 -4.02 -15.43
C ARG A 605 -14.51 -4.80 -16.45
N SER A 606 -14.09 -6.00 -16.80
CA SER A 606 -14.85 -6.87 -17.71
C SER A 606 -16.16 -7.30 -17.06
N LEU A 607 -17.28 -7.10 -17.76
CA LEU A 607 -18.60 -7.58 -17.34
C LEU A 607 -18.71 -9.11 -17.33
N GLY A 608 -17.77 -9.80 -17.98
CA GLY A 608 -17.59 -11.24 -17.83
C GLY A 608 -17.02 -11.63 -16.46
N GLY A 609 -16.11 -10.82 -15.91
CA GLY A 609 -15.46 -11.00 -14.61
C GLY A 609 -16.26 -10.45 -13.42
N TYR A 610 -17.59 -10.42 -13.54
CA TYR A 610 -18.54 -10.12 -12.47
C TYR A 610 -19.14 -11.42 -11.95
N THR A 611 -19.36 -11.55 -10.64
CA THR A 611 -20.23 -12.60 -10.09
C THR A 611 -21.69 -12.39 -10.52
N PRO A 612 -22.58 -13.39 -10.43
CA PRO A 612 -23.99 -13.23 -10.82
C PRO A 612 -24.72 -12.11 -10.07
N ARG A 613 -24.41 -11.97 -8.77
CA ARG A 613 -24.97 -10.94 -7.89
C ARG A 613 -24.49 -9.54 -8.27
N GLU A 614 -23.19 -9.37 -8.50
CA GLU A 614 -22.65 -8.09 -8.97
C GLU A 614 -23.22 -7.72 -10.35
N TYR A 615 -23.35 -8.68 -11.27
CA TYR A 615 -23.80 -8.42 -12.63
C TYR A 615 -25.27 -7.96 -12.67
N GLN A 616 -26.12 -8.53 -11.83
CA GLN A 616 -27.49 -8.04 -11.67
C GLN A 616 -27.51 -6.65 -11.02
N LEU A 617 -26.71 -6.40 -9.97
CA LEU A 617 -26.59 -5.07 -9.36
C LEU A 617 -26.05 -4.00 -10.33
N TRP A 618 -25.15 -4.37 -11.25
CA TRP A 618 -24.67 -3.51 -12.32
C TRP A 618 -25.77 -3.21 -13.34
N ARG A 619 -26.53 -4.21 -13.77
CA ARG A 619 -27.67 -4.05 -14.68
C ARG A 619 -28.70 -3.08 -14.10
N ASP A 620 -29.11 -3.29 -12.86
CA ASP A 620 -30.08 -2.43 -12.16
C ASP A 620 -29.59 -0.97 -12.04
N ARG A 621 -28.29 -0.77 -11.83
CA ARG A 621 -27.65 0.57 -11.80
C ARG A 621 -27.60 1.23 -13.18
N GLU A 622 -27.22 0.49 -14.22
CA GLU A 622 -27.08 1.04 -15.58
C GLU A 622 -28.45 1.33 -16.22
N ASP A 623 -29.47 0.50 -15.99
CA ASP A 623 -30.84 0.77 -16.43
C ASP A 623 -31.39 2.05 -15.78
N ARG A 624 -31.20 2.22 -14.47
CA ARG A 624 -31.57 3.45 -13.73
C ARG A 624 -30.79 4.66 -14.24
N SER A 625 -29.48 4.52 -14.43
CA SER A 625 -28.62 5.60 -14.94
C SER A 625 -29.00 5.98 -16.39
N SER A 626 -29.35 5.02 -17.24
CA SER A 626 -29.82 5.23 -18.62
C SER A 626 -31.12 6.04 -18.66
N LEU A 627 -32.08 5.72 -17.80
CA LEU A 627 -33.33 6.48 -17.64
C LEU A 627 -33.06 7.95 -17.25
N LEU A 628 -32.25 8.17 -16.21
CA LEU A 628 -31.92 9.52 -15.73
C LEU A 628 -31.13 10.33 -16.79
N ARG A 629 -30.19 9.70 -17.52
CA ARG A 629 -29.47 10.32 -18.64
C ARG A 629 -30.41 10.77 -19.77
N LYS A 630 -31.50 10.02 -20.01
CA LYS A 630 -32.54 10.38 -20.99
C LYS A 630 -33.33 11.60 -20.54
N GLU A 631 -33.71 11.68 -19.27
CA GLU A 631 -34.39 12.86 -18.70
C GLU A 631 -33.52 14.12 -18.71
N SER A 632 -32.26 14.03 -18.26
CA SER A 632 -31.32 15.17 -18.25
C SER A 632 -31.07 15.72 -19.66
N ARG A 633 -31.09 14.85 -20.70
CA ARG A 633 -31.06 15.29 -22.10
C ARG A 633 -32.30 16.09 -22.47
N LEU A 634 -33.50 15.58 -22.16
CA LEU A 634 -34.77 16.26 -22.43
C LEU A 634 -34.88 17.61 -21.70
N PHE A 635 -34.36 17.70 -20.47
CA PHE A 635 -34.25 18.96 -19.73
C PHE A 635 -33.34 19.96 -20.46
N ARG A 636 -32.08 19.61 -20.74
CA ARG A 636 -31.14 20.50 -21.45
C ARG A 636 -31.64 20.92 -22.83
N ASP A 637 -32.29 20.03 -23.57
CA ASP A 637 -32.91 20.36 -24.85
C ASP A 637 -34.10 21.33 -24.69
N ARG A 638 -34.82 21.32 -23.56
CA ARG A 638 -35.85 22.32 -23.24
C ARG A 638 -35.25 23.66 -22.83
N VAL A 639 -34.20 23.69 -22.00
CA VAL A 639 -33.50 24.94 -21.62
C VAL A 639 -32.98 25.68 -22.86
N LYS A 640 -32.24 24.98 -23.75
CA LYS A 640 -31.74 25.56 -25.01
C LYS A 640 -32.85 26.13 -25.91
N ARG A 641 -34.05 25.52 -25.91
CA ARG A 641 -35.21 26.02 -26.65
C ARG A 641 -35.85 27.25 -26.03
N ILE A 642 -35.71 27.46 -24.72
CA ILE A 642 -36.14 28.68 -24.02
C ILE A 642 -35.16 29.82 -24.32
N GLU A 643 -33.85 29.57 -24.20
CA GLU A 643 -32.79 30.54 -24.53
C GLU A 643 -32.86 31.02 -25.99
N LEU A 644 -33.04 30.10 -26.94
CA LEU A 644 -33.25 30.41 -28.37
C LEU A 644 -34.52 31.22 -28.65
N ARG A 645 -35.53 31.17 -27.77
CA ARG A 645 -36.72 32.03 -27.84
C ARG A 645 -36.48 33.40 -27.20
N GLN A 646 -35.70 33.47 -26.11
CA GLN A 646 -35.32 34.74 -25.48
C GLN A 646 -34.47 35.59 -26.42
N ARG A 647 -33.37 35.05 -26.98
CA ARG A 647 -32.51 35.77 -27.94
C ARG A 647 -33.28 36.28 -29.17
N LYS A 648 -34.27 35.50 -29.66
CA LYS A 648 -35.16 35.91 -30.78
C LYS A 648 -36.29 36.89 -30.39
N ARG A 649 -36.46 37.20 -29.11
CA ARG A 649 -37.39 38.23 -28.59
C ARG A 649 -36.65 39.52 -28.23
N GLU A 650 -35.43 39.43 -27.71
CA GLU A 650 -34.56 40.58 -27.43
C GLU A 650 -34.31 41.41 -28.71
N ASP A 651 -34.10 40.71 -29.84
CA ASP A 651 -34.04 41.24 -31.22
C ASP A 651 -35.30 42.01 -31.69
N ARG A 652 -36.36 42.12 -30.87
CA ARG A 652 -37.68 42.67 -31.25
C ARG A 652 -38.27 43.71 -30.29
N SER A 653 -37.49 44.21 -29.33
CA SER A 653 -37.82 45.37 -28.48
C SER A 653 -39.26 45.38 -27.91
N LEU A 654 -39.67 44.30 -27.24
CA LEU A 654 -40.98 44.18 -26.58
C LEU A 654 -40.81 43.86 -25.09
N GLU A 655 -41.31 44.74 -24.23
CA GLU A 655 -41.28 44.57 -22.77
C GLU A 655 -42.38 43.61 -22.30
N GLU A 656 -42.08 42.31 -22.24
CA GLU A 656 -42.94 41.34 -21.56
C GLU A 656 -42.14 40.28 -20.78
N LYS A 657 -42.80 39.58 -19.86
CA LYS A 657 -42.14 38.81 -18.77
C LYS A 657 -41.16 37.76 -19.28
N THR A 658 -39.96 37.75 -18.70
CA THR A 658 -38.90 36.79 -19.01
C THR A 658 -39.31 35.35 -18.67
N GLU A 659 -39.47 34.51 -19.69
CA GLU A 659 -39.78 33.08 -19.59
C GLU A 659 -38.55 32.32 -19.04
N LYS A 660 -38.32 32.37 -17.72
CA LYS A 660 -37.20 31.69 -17.03
C LYS A 660 -37.58 30.24 -16.66
N VAL A 661 -36.58 29.36 -16.60
CA VAL A 661 -36.70 28.02 -16.02
C VAL A 661 -36.96 28.16 -14.51
N PRO A 662 -37.93 27.44 -13.92
CA PRO A 662 -38.15 27.45 -12.47
C PRO A 662 -36.91 26.98 -11.70
N VAL A 663 -36.65 27.59 -10.54
CA VAL A 663 -35.50 27.23 -9.68
C VAL A 663 -35.62 25.78 -9.18
N GLU A 664 -36.84 25.31 -8.96
CA GLU A 664 -37.13 23.93 -8.57
C GLU A 664 -36.65 22.92 -9.63
N GLU A 665 -36.95 23.13 -10.92
CA GLU A 665 -36.49 22.25 -12.00
C GLU A 665 -34.94 22.22 -12.12
N VAL A 666 -34.27 23.33 -11.81
CA VAL A 666 -32.79 23.41 -11.79
C VAL A 666 -32.21 22.63 -10.60
N LEU A 667 -32.90 22.65 -9.44
CA LEU A 667 -32.53 21.83 -8.28
C LEU A 667 -32.80 20.33 -8.53
N GLU A 668 -33.89 19.99 -9.22
CA GLU A 668 -34.17 18.63 -9.68
C GLU A 668 -33.12 18.13 -10.68
N GLU A 669 -32.71 18.94 -11.65
CA GLU A 669 -31.63 18.56 -12.58
C GLU A 669 -30.29 18.37 -11.85
N LYS A 670 -29.97 19.21 -10.85
CA LYS A 670 -28.80 18.97 -9.97
C LYS A 670 -28.90 17.63 -9.25
N ALA A 671 -30.06 17.30 -8.69
CA ALA A 671 -30.28 16.01 -8.01
C ALA A 671 -30.15 14.83 -8.99
N ARG A 672 -30.80 14.92 -10.16
CA ARG A 672 -30.72 13.92 -11.25
C ARG A 672 -29.28 13.70 -11.71
N ARG A 673 -28.49 14.76 -11.92
CA ARG A 673 -27.07 14.64 -12.28
C ARG A 673 -26.24 14.01 -11.17
N ARG A 674 -26.47 14.36 -9.89
CA ARG A 674 -25.79 13.74 -8.74
C ARG A 674 -26.06 12.25 -8.68
N GLU A 675 -27.31 11.86 -8.90
CA GLU A 675 -27.73 10.46 -8.94
C GLU A 675 -27.11 9.70 -10.14
N ILE A 676 -27.07 10.30 -11.33
CA ILE A 676 -26.35 9.73 -12.49
C ILE A 676 -24.87 9.51 -12.17
N ALA A 677 -24.21 10.49 -11.54
CA ALA A 677 -22.79 10.42 -11.19
C ALA A 677 -22.54 9.30 -10.16
N GLN A 678 -23.31 9.29 -9.06
CA GLN A 678 -23.26 8.28 -8.01
C GLN A 678 -23.52 6.86 -8.53
N LEU A 679 -24.51 6.66 -9.40
CA LEU A 679 -24.79 5.37 -10.04
C LEU A 679 -23.67 4.91 -10.99
N ARG A 680 -22.92 5.85 -11.56
CA ARG A 680 -21.73 5.61 -12.39
C ARG A 680 -20.42 5.73 -11.61
N GLY A 681 -20.43 5.55 -10.28
CA GLY A 681 -19.23 5.54 -9.43
C GLY A 681 -18.36 6.79 -9.46
N LYS A 682 -18.76 7.85 -10.17
CA LYS A 682 -17.99 9.07 -10.39
C LYS A 682 -18.50 10.12 -9.41
N ALA A 683 -17.62 10.77 -8.65
CA ALA A 683 -17.99 12.04 -8.05
C ALA A 683 -18.33 13.02 -9.18
N MET A 684 -19.46 13.73 -9.08
CA MET A 684 -19.69 14.83 -10.02
C MET A 684 -18.65 15.90 -9.72
N GLY A 685 -17.94 16.33 -10.75
CA GLY A 685 -16.83 17.26 -10.59
C GLY A 685 -17.25 18.63 -10.06
N ARG A 686 -16.27 19.42 -9.62
CA ARG A 686 -16.47 20.72 -8.98
C ARG A 686 -17.15 21.72 -9.91
N TYR A 687 -16.95 21.59 -11.21
CA TYR A 687 -17.47 22.46 -12.25
C TYR A 687 -18.68 21.83 -12.96
N GLU A 688 -18.66 20.50 -13.19
CA GLU A 688 -19.79 19.72 -13.72
C GLU A 688 -21.05 19.83 -12.82
N SER A 689 -20.88 20.13 -11.53
CA SER A 689 -21.94 20.29 -10.53
C SER A 689 -22.38 21.74 -10.23
N ASP A 690 -21.72 22.74 -10.82
CA ASP A 690 -22.03 24.16 -10.61
C ASP A 690 -22.69 24.79 -11.87
N PRO A 691 -23.95 25.29 -11.77
CA PRO A 691 -24.63 25.96 -12.90
C PRO A 691 -23.94 27.22 -13.39
N ALA A 692 -23.00 27.79 -12.63
CA ALA A 692 -22.12 28.84 -13.15
C ALA A 692 -21.17 28.35 -14.28
N TRP A 693 -21.28 27.07 -14.69
CA TRP A 693 -20.52 26.44 -15.77
C TRP A 693 -21.41 25.62 -16.74
N ASP A 694 -22.74 25.65 -16.61
CA ASP A 694 -23.68 24.89 -17.47
C ASP A 694 -23.65 25.32 -18.96
N ASP A 695 -23.18 26.54 -19.24
CA ASP A 695 -22.95 27.10 -20.57
C ASP A 695 -21.60 26.70 -21.20
N VAL A 696 -20.65 26.25 -20.39
CA VAL A 696 -19.28 25.92 -20.81
C VAL A 696 -19.15 24.42 -21.05
N VAL A 697 -18.76 24.03 -22.28
CA VAL A 697 -18.44 22.63 -22.61
C VAL A 697 -16.95 22.40 -22.40
N PRO A 698 -16.51 21.59 -21.41
CA PRO A 698 -15.09 21.38 -21.14
C PRO A 698 -14.40 20.66 -22.32
N ILE A 699 -13.19 21.12 -22.66
CA ILE A 699 -12.38 20.56 -23.75
C ILE A 699 -11.40 19.54 -23.15
N PRO A 700 -11.49 18.24 -23.49
CA PRO A 700 -10.57 17.23 -22.98
C PRO A 700 -9.12 17.50 -23.42
N GLN A 701 -8.16 16.84 -22.79
CA GLN A 701 -6.79 16.83 -23.27
C GLN A 701 -6.67 15.83 -24.42
N ASP A 702 -5.97 16.22 -25.49
CA ASP A 702 -5.59 15.33 -26.59
C ASP A 702 -4.08 15.12 -26.57
N ASP A 703 -3.65 13.98 -26.04
CA ASP A 703 -2.25 13.56 -26.03
C ASP A 703 -1.87 12.77 -27.32
N GLY A 704 -2.85 12.46 -28.17
CA GLY A 704 -2.67 11.57 -29.33
C GLY A 704 -2.62 10.08 -29.00
N GLN A 705 -2.71 9.23 -30.03
CA GLN A 705 -2.67 7.78 -29.88
C GLN A 705 -1.22 7.28 -29.68
N GLY A 706 -0.96 6.62 -28.55
CA GLY A 706 0.39 6.12 -28.22
C GLY A 706 1.32 7.15 -27.60
N ALA A 707 0.76 8.16 -26.92
CA ALA A 707 1.47 9.26 -26.27
C ALA A 707 2.63 8.78 -25.36
N LEU A 708 3.84 9.28 -25.61
CA LEU A 708 4.99 9.06 -24.74
C LEU A 708 4.88 9.94 -23.49
N ALA A 709 5.10 9.34 -22.32
CA ALA A 709 4.99 10.01 -21.02
C ALA A 709 3.61 10.64 -20.71
N GLN A 710 2.51 10.02 -21.16
CA GLN A 710 1.17 10.37 -20.71
C GLN A 710 1.08 10.29 -19.17
N ILE A 711 0.52 11.33 -18.55
CA ILE A 711 0.39 11.43 -17.10
C ILE A 711 -1.04 11.02 -16.70
N ALA A 712 -1.14 10.07 -15.78
CA ALA A 712 -2.40 9.72 -15.10
C ALA A 712 -2.78 10.82 -14.10
N TYR A 713 -3.33 11.92 -14.60
CA TYR A 713 -3.80 13.04 -13.79
C TYR A 713 -5.02 12.65 -12.94
N PRO A 714 -5.19 13.18 -11.70
CA PRO A 714 -6.42 13.04 -10.94
C PRO A 714 -7.63 13.69 -11.65
N ASP A 715 -8.81 13.10 -11.52
CA ASP A 715 -10.06 13.54 -12.17
C ASP A 715 -10.35 15.04 -11.97
N GLU A 716 -10.12 15.58 -10.78
CA GLU A 716 -10.32 17.01 -10.46
C GLU A 716 -9.41 17.92 -11.30
N TYR A 717 -8.17 17.50 -11.56
CA TYR A 717 -7.24 18.24 -12.43
C TYR A 717 -7.62 18.10 -13.91
N VAL A 718 -8.04 16.91 -14.33
CA VAL A 718 -8.55 16.67 -15.71
C VAL A 718 -9.78 17.53 -16.00
N GLU A 719 -10.72 17.60 -15.05
CA GLU A 719 -11.90 18.46 -15.12
C GLU A 719 -11.51 19.95 -15.17
N ALA A 720 -10.74 20.42 -14.20
CA ALA A 720 -10.39 21.83 -14.08
C ALA A 720 -9.63 22.33 -15.32
N MET A 721 -8.64 21.56 -15.79
CA MET A 721 -7.93 21.86 -17.04
C MET A 721 -8.86 21.77 -18.27
N GLY A 722 -9.89 20.94 -18.23
CA GLY A 722 -10.91 20.85 -19.28
C GLY A 722 -11.77 22.10 -19.40
N TYR A 723 -12.24 22.62 -18.27
CA TYR A 723 -12.93 23.92 -18.24
C TYR A 723 -11.99 25.08 -18.57
N LEU A 724 -10.70 25.03 -18.16
CA LEU A 724 -9.72 26.06 -18.52
C LEU A 724 -9.50 26.14 -20.03
N ARG A 725 -9.29 24.99 -20.69
CA ARG A 725 -9.15 24.96 -22.16
C ARG A 725 -10.40 25.51 -22.86
N ALA A 726 -11.59 25.29 -22.31
CA ALA A 726 -12.83 25.81 -22.85
C ALA A 726 -12.93 27.36 -22.74
N VAL A 727 -12.68 27.94 -21.56
CA VAL A 727 -12.73 29.41 -21.40
C VAL A 727 -11.62 30.12 -22.18
N MET A 728 -10.42 29.51 -22.25
CA MET A 728 -9.33 29.99 -23.08
C MET A 728 -9.70 30.01 -24.57
N ALA A 729 -10.35 28.94 -25.07
CA ALA A 729 -10.79 28.84 -26.46
C ALA A 729 -11.94 29.81 -26.82
N SER A 730 -12.61 30.39 -25.83
CA SER A 730 -13.61 31.45 -25.99
C SER A 730 -13.14 32.85 -25.53
N GLU A 731 -11.85 33.00 -25.22
CA GLU A 731 -11.23 34.25 -24.74
C GLU A 731 -11.95 34.89 -23.53
N GLU A 732 -12.53 34.08 -22.63
CA GLU A 732 -13.38 34.58 -21.55
C GLU A 732 -12.57 35.18 -20.38
N HIS A 733 -12.73 36.48 -20.14
CA HIS A 733 -12.24 37.15 -18.95
C HIS A 733 -13.39 37.51 -18.00
N SER A 734 -13.57 36.69 -16.94
CA SER A 734 -14.67 36.80 -15.99
C SER A 734 -14.25 36.43 -14.55
N PRO A 735 -15.04 36.78 -13.52
CA PRO A 735 -14.75 36.36 -12.14
C PRO A 735 -14.68 34.83 -11.94
N ARG A 736 -15.47 34.04 -12.70
CA ARG A 736 -15.40 32.56 -12.60
C ARG A 736 -14.05 32.02 -13.10
N VAL A 737 -13.44 32.68 -14.09
CA VAL A 737 -12.08 32.34 -14.56
C VAL A 737 -11.01 32.65 -13.51
N LEU A 738 -11.18 33.66 -12.66
CA LEU A 738 -10.28 33.89 -11.52
C LEU A 738 -10.38 32.76 -10.49
N THR A 739 -11.59 32.31 -10.13
CA THR A 739 -11.78 31.16 -9.23
C THR A 739 -11.24 29.85 -9.83
N LEU A 740 -11.41 29.64 -11.13
CA LEU A 740 -10.88 28.47 -11.84
C LEU A 740 -9.35 28.45 -11.88
N THR A 741 -8.71 29.57 -12.25
CA THR A 741 -7.24 29.67 -12.30
C THR A 741 -6.62 29.57 -10.92
N GLU A 742 -7.23 30.14 -9.89
CA GLU A 742 -6.85 29.96 -8.49
C GLU A 742 -6.85 28.48 -8.09
N HIS A 743 -7.93 27.74 -8.39
CA HIS A 743 -8.01 26.32 -8.05
C HIS A 743 -6.93 25.50 -8.76
N ILE A 744 -6.69 25.75 -10.06
CA ILE A 744 -5.66 25.04 -10.81
C ILE A 744 -4.26 25.38 -10.31
N ILE A 745 -4.02 26.60 -9.83
CA ILE A 745 -2.74 27.01 -9.21
C ILE A 745 -2.48 26.25 -7.90
N HIS A 746 -3.51 25.97 -7.09
CA HIS A 746 -3.35 25.10 -5.91
C HIS A 746 -3.00 23.66 -6.28
N LEU A 747 -3.54 23.14 -7.40
CA LEU A 747 -3.23 21.79 -7.89
C LEU A 747 -1.86 21.70 -8.59
N ASN A 748 -1.43 22.75 -9.29
CA ASN A 748 -0.17 22.82 -10.02
C ASN A 748 0.33 24.27 -10.19
N ALA A 749 0.98 24.81 -9.16
CA ALA A 749 1.54 26.16 -9.19
C ALA A 749 2.61 26.37 -10.27
N ALA A 750 3.17 25.32 -10.89
CA ALA A 750 4.18 25.44 -11.95
C ALA A 750 3.58 25.68 -13.35
N HIS A 751 2.25 25.58 -13.53
CA HIS A 751 1.62 25.63 -14.85
C HIS A 751 1.55 27.05 -15.43
N TYR A 752 2.63 27.51 -16.06
CA TYR A 752 2.82 28.88 -16.58
C TYR A 752 1.63 29.46 -17.37
N THR A 753 0.94 28.66 -18.20
CA THR A 753 -0.24 29.11 -18.97
C THR A 753 -1.38 29.63 -18.08
N VAL A 754 -1.59 29.01 -16.91
CA VAL A 754 -2.65 29.37 -15.96
C VAL A 754 -2.38 30.76 -15.37
N TRP A 755 -1.12 31.01 -15.00
CA TRP A 755 -0.66 32.31 -14.49
C TRP A 755 -0.78 33.43 -15.52
N LEU A 756 -0.36 33.18 -16.77
CA LEU A 756 -0.51 34.16 -17.85
C LEU A 756 -1.98 34.50 -18.12
N TYR A 757 -2.86 33.49 -18.13
CA TYR A 757 -4.29 33.70 -18.35
C TYR A 757 -4.99 34.36 -17.14
N ARG A 758 -4.55 34.04 -15.92
CA ARG A 758 -4.96 34.75 -14.69
C ARG A 758 -4.58 36.23 -14.75
N ALA A 759 -3.33 36.55 -15.08
CA ALA A 759 -2.85 37.93 -15.23
C ALA A 759 -3.68 38.69 -16.29
N SER A 760 -3.90 38.11 -17.47
CA SER A 760 -4.76 38.70 -18.50
C SER A 760 -6.18 38.97 -17.99
N THR A 761 -6.77 38.01 -17.27
CA THR A 761 -8.12 38.12 -16.70
C THR A 761 -8.20 39.22 -15.62
N LEU A 762 -7.21 39.29 -14.70
CA LEU A 762 -7.13 40.33 -13.67
C LEU A 762 -7.06 41.73 -14.30
N PHE A 763 -6.22 41.91 -15.32
CA PHE A 763 -6.03 43.19 -15.98
C PHE A 763 -7.26 43.60 -16.82
N ALA A 764 -7.89 42.65 -17.52
CA ALA A 764 -9.13 42.88 -18.28
C ALA A 764 -10.29 43.30 -17.36
N LEU A 765 -10.41 42.65 -16.19
CA LEU A 765 -11.41 42.98 -15.17
C LEU A 765 -11.05 44.21 -14.31
N LYS A 766 -9.84 44.75 -14.44
CA LYS A 766 -9.27 45.80 -13.57
C LYS A 766 -9.36 45.44 -12.08
N SER A 767 -8.99 44.21 -11.78
CA SER A 767 -9.03 43.64 -10.43
C SER A 767 -8.02 44.30 -9.49
N SER A 768 -8.29 44.23 -8.19
CA SER A 768 -7.42 44.80 -7.15
C SER A 768 -6.09 44.07 -7.07
N VAL A 769 -5.02 44.75 -7.52
CA VAL A 769 -3.64 44.23 -7.41
C VAL A 769 -3.22 44.05 -5.93
N ARG A 770 -3.76 44.85 -5.01
CA ARG A 770 -3.52 44.71 -3.56
C ARG A 770 -4.02 43.36 -3.03
N ASP A 771 -5.23 42.95 -3.43
CA ASP A 771 -5.87 41.75 -2.92
C ASP A 771 -5.29 40.50 -3.59
N GLU A 772 -4.92 40.58 -4.87
CA GLU A 772 -4.16 39.54 -5.57
C GLU A 772 -2.75 39.36 -4.97
N LEU A 773 -2.04 40.45 -4.61
CA LEU A 773 -0.74 40.34 -3.92
C LEU A 773 -0.88 39.72 -2.53
N ALA A 774 -1.96 40.01 -1.80
CA ALA A 774 -2.24 39.39 -0.51
C ALA A 774 -2.46 37.87 -0.66
N TRP A 775 -3.31 37.44 -1.60
CA TRP A 775 -3.51 36.03 -1.95
C TRP A 775 -2.19 35.35 -2.40
N LEU A 776 -1.40 36.03 -3.23
CA LEU A 776 -0.14 35.51 -3.76
C LEU A 776 0.92 35.31 -2.66
N ASN A 777 0.83 36.00 -1.52
CA ASN A 777 1.74 35.77 -0.39
C ASN A 777 1.59 34.34 0.17
N ASP A 778 0.36 33.89 0.39
CA ASP A 778 0.07 32.56 0.93
C ASP A 778 0.54 31.48 -0.04
N ILE A 779 0.18 31.60 -1.32
CA ILE A 779 0.62 30.69 -2.39
C ILE A 779 2.16 30.64 -2.49
N ALA A 780 2.84 31.77 -2.29
CA ALA A 780 4.30 31.86 -2.34
C ALA A 780 5.00 31.24 -1.12
N LEU A 781 4.39 31.28 0.07
CA LEU A 781 4.90 30.61 1.27
C LEU A 781 4.82 29.08 1.14
N ASP A 782 3.72 28.56 0.59
CA ASP A 782 3.55 27.13 0.31
C ASP A 782 4.45 26.65 -0.85
N ASN A 783 4.72 27.51 -1.84
CA ASN A 783 5.40 27.15 -3.09
C ASN A 783 6.70 27.94 -3.32
N GLN A 784 7.53 28.06 -2.28
CA GLN A 784 8.70 28.96 -2.20
C GLN A 784 9.67 28.93 -3.41
N LYS A 785 9.77 27.80 -4.13
CA LYS A 785 10.78 27.53 -5.18
C LYS A 785 10.13 27.35 -6.56
N ASN A 786 9.37 28.37 -6.95
CA ASN A 786 8.52 28.41 -8.14
C ASN A 786 8.81 29.68 -8.95
N TYR A 787 9.04 29.58 -10.26
CA TYR A 787 9.35 30.74 -11.10
C TYR A 787 8.11 31.59 -11.44
N GLN A 788 6.96 30.92 -11.63
CA GLN A 788 5.72 31.50 -12.10
C GLN A 788 5.13 32.49 -11.10
N ILE A 789 5.19 32.17 -9.80
CA ILE A 789 4.75 33.04 -8.70
C ILE A 789 5.50 34.37 -8.70
N TRP A 790 6.84 34.32 -8.71
CA TRP A 790 7.66 35.54 -8.69
C TRP A 790 7.59 36.33 -10.00
N HIS A 791 7.37 35.65 -11.14
CA HIS A 791 7.09 36.32 -12.41
C HIS A 791 5.71 37.00 -12.41
N HIS A 792 4.67 36.33 -11.92
CA HIS A 792 3.33 36.92 -11.76
C HIS A 792 3.37 38.13 -10.84
N ARG A 793 4.13 38.06 -9.73
CA ARG A 793 4.38 39.22 -8.87
C ARG A 793 5.01 40.39 -9.62
N GLN A 794 6.01 40.15 -10.48
CA GLN A 794 6.56 41.18 -11.37
C GLN A 794 5.54 41.74 -12.38
N LEU A 795 4.63 40.92 -12.92
CA LEU A 795 3.56 41.40 -13.80
C LEU A 795 2.61 42.34 -13.04
N LEU A 796 2.24 41.99 -11.80
CA LEU A 796 1.40 42.80 -10.92
C LEU A 796 2.06 44.16 -10.57
N ILE A 797 3.33 44.16 -10.15
CA ILE A 797 4.07 45.40 -9.89
C ILE A 797 4.23 46.25 -11.16
N ASN A 798 4.53 45.63 -12.31
CA ASN A 798 4.63 46.36 -13.57
C ASN A 798 3.29 46.93 -14.05
N ASN A 799 2.16 46.32 -13.69
CA ASN A 799 0.82 46.82 -14.01
C ASN A 799 0.40 48.00 -13.12
N ILE A 800 0.60 47.91 -11.79
CA ILE A 800 0.20 48.99 -10.88
C ILE A 800 1.16 50.19 -10.93
N TYR A 801 2.47 49.97 -11.10
CA TYR A 801 3.48 51.02 -10.97
C TYR A 801 3.19 52.32 -11.77
N PRO A 802 2.82 52.29 -13.07
CA PRO A 802 2.50 53.51 -13.82
C PRO A 802 1.28 54.29 -13.30
N THR A 803 0.47 53.69 -12.42
CA THR A 803 -0.67 54.36 -11.77
C THR A 803 -0.31 55.02 -10.44
N ILE A 804 0.84 54.67 -9.85
CA ILE A 804 1.31 55.16 -8.54
C ILE A 804 2.69 55.85 -8.59
N GLU A 805 3.41 55.85 -9.72
CA GLU A 805 4.76 56.42 -9.84
C GLU A 805 4.86 57.93 -9.54
N SER A 806 3.72 58.62 -9.47
CA SER A 806 3.60 60.04 -9.09
C SER A 806 3.10 60.28 -7.65
N ASP A 807 2.83 59.22 -6.87
CA ASP A 807 2.43 59.27 -5.46
C ASP A 807 3.52 58.62 -4.58
N PRO A 808 4.37 59.41 -3.91
CA PRO A 808 5.39 58.91 -3.01
C PRO A 808 4.85 58.09 -1.83
N SER A 809 3.62 58.36 -1.36
CA SER A 809 3.01 57.64 -0.25
C SER A 809 2.55 56.24 -0.68
N ALA A 810 1.99 56.11 -1.88
CA ALA A 810 1.63 54.82 -2.45
C ALA A 810 2.87 53.97 -2.79
N LEU A 811 3.94 54.60 -3.29
CA LEU A 811 5.23 53.95 -3.49
C LEU A 811 5.86 53.47 -2.18
N GLU A 812 5.79 54.26 -1.09
CA GLU A 812 6.31 53.84 0.22
C GLU A 812 5.46 52.72 0.86
N GLU A 813 4.13 52.76 0.77
CA GLU A 813 3.27 51.66 1.25
C GLU A 813 3.57 50.35 0.49
N LEU A 814 3.70 50.42 -0.84
CA LEU A 814 4.04 49.24 -1.66
C LEU A 814 5.44 48.72 -1.36
N ALA A 815 6.45 49.60 -1.36
CA ALA A 815 7.84 49.21 -1.07
C ALA A 815 7.96 48.55 0.30
N LYS A 816 7.27 49.08 1.31
CA LYS A 816 7.21 48.49 2.65
C LYS A 816 6.52 47.12 2.62
N SER A 817 5.31 47.02 2.06
CA SER A 817 4.55 45.76 2.00
C SER A 817 5.35 44.63 1.33
N GLU A 818 6.08 44.95 0.25
CA GLU A 818 6.92 43.99 -0.46
C GLU A 818 8.18 43.61 0.34
N VAL A 819 8.82 44.55 1.05
CA VAL A 819 9.99 44.27 1.90
C VAL A 819 9.61 43.48 3.15
N ASP A 820 8.47 43.78 3.77
CA ASP A 820 7.94 43.03 4.91
C ASP A 820 7.66 41.57 4.49
N PHE A 821 7.02 41.34 3.33
CA PHE A 821 6.79 39.98 2.81
C PHE A 821 8.08 39.26 2.38
N MET A 822 9.01 39.94 1.70
CA MET A 822 10.31 39.35 1.37
C MET A 822 11.10 38.96 2.63
N THR A 823 10.95 39.70 3.73
CA THR A 823 11.58 39.36 5.02
C THR A 823 11.02 38.05 5.56
N GLN A 824 9.69 37.88 5.57
CA GLN A 824 9.04 36.61 5.92
C GLN A 824 9.54 35.43 5.07
N MET A 825 9.71 35.63 3.76
CA MET A 825 10.27 34.60 2.87
C MET A 825 11.75 34.28 3.15
N PHE A 826 12.52 35.21 3.71
CA PHE A 826 13.91 34.98 4.13
C PHE A 826 14.04 34.35 5.52
N ASP A 827 13.05 34.49 6.40
CA ASP A 827 13.00 33.76 7.68
C ASP A 827 12.84 32.24 7.44
N GLU A 828 12.12 31.85 6.37
CA GLU A 828 12.00 30.47 5.90
C GLU A 828 13.23 29.99 5.09
N ASP A 829 13.63 30.71 4.03
CA ASP A 829 14.84 30.41 3.27
C ASP A 829 15.59 31.70 2.88
N ALA A 830 16.49 32.13 3.77
CA ALA A 830 17.40 33.27 3.60
C ALA A 830 18.32 33.19 2.36
N LYS A 831 18.32 32.07 1.62
CA LYS A 831 19.13 31.81 0.42
C LYS A 831 18.27 31.56 -0.83
N ASN A 832 16.94 31.71 -0.74
CA ASN A 832 16.00 31.54 -1.84
C ASN A 832 16.32 32.48 -3.03
N TYR A 833 16.77 31.88 -4.14
CA TYR A 833 17.21 32.61 -5.33
C TYR A 833 16.09 33.46 -5.96
N HIS A 834 14.83 33.01 -5.92
CA HIS A 834 13.72 33.73 -6.52
C HIS A 834 13.42 35.02 -5.74
N VAL A 835 13.40 34.95 -4.41
CA VAL A 835 13.20 36.12 -3.54
C VAL A 835 14.34 37.12 -3.73
N TRP A 836 15.60 36.67 -3.77
CA TRP A 836 16.75 37.56 -4.03
C TRP A 836 16.71 38.20 -5.43
N SER A 837 16.34 37.45 -6.47
CA SER A 837 16.16 37.99 -7.82
C SER A 837 15.04 39.02 -7.88
N TYR A 838 13.90 38.73 -7.24
CA TYR A 838 12.77 39.65 -7.13
C TYR A 838 13.12 40.92 -6.34
N ARG A 839 13.86 40.79 -5.23
CA ARG A 839 14.37 41.94 -4.45
C ARG A 839 15.25 42.86 -5.31
N GLN A 840 16.13 42.29 -6.13
CA GLN A 840 16.94 43.09 -7.07
C GLN A 840 16.11 43.75 -8.18
N TYR A 841 15.02 43.13 -8.62
CA TYR A 841 14.05 43.79 -9.50
C TYR A 841 13.38 44.97 -8.77
N LEU A 842 12.85 44.76 -7.56
CA LEU A 842 12.12 45.75 -6.78
C LEU A 842 13.00 46.97 -6.43
N VAL A 843 14.25 46.75 -6.02
CA VAL A 843 15.22 47.83 -5.73
C VAL A 843 15.46 48.72 -6.95
N ARG A 844 15.50 48.17 -8.16
CA ARG A 844 15.58 48.96 -9.41
C ARG A 844 14.24 49.62 -9.77
N LYS A 845 13.12 48.92 -9.53
CA LYS A 845 11.78 49.36 -9.92
C LYS A 845 11.26 50.53 -9.07
N LEU A 846 11.64 50.59 -7.79
CA LEU A 846 11.19 51.58 -6.81
C LEU A 846 12.34 52.46 -6.26
N ASP A 847 13.49 52.52 -6.95
CA ASP A 847 14.74 53.23 -6.58
C ASP A 847 15.20 53.10 -5.11
N LEU A 848 15.08 51.89 -4.55
CA LEU A 848 15.40 51.63 -3.13
C LEU A 848 16.90 51.68 -2.82
N PHE A 849 17.76 51.94 -3.81
CA PHE A 849 19.22 52.06 -3.65
C PHE A 849 19.64 53.13 -2.64
N SER A 850 18.83 54.18 -2.49
CA SER A 850 19.08 55.29 -1.56
C SER A 850 18.44 55.08 -0.18
N HIS A 851 17.63 54.04 0.01
CA HIS A 851 16.91 53.79 1.24
C HIS A 851 17.81 53.10 2.27
N ALA A 852 18.16 53.83 3.35
CA ALA A 852 19.04 53.32 4.40
C ALA A 852 18.47 52.08 5.14
N SER A 853 17.17 51.78 5.04
CA SER A 853 16.57 50.52 5.50
C SER A 853 17.09 49.30 4.73
N GLU A 854 17.22 49.39 3.40
CA GLU A 854 17.62 48.28 2.54
C GLU A 854 19.01 47.78 2.94
N LEU A 855 20.03 48.67 2.94
CA LEU A 855 21.39 48.28 3.32
C LEU A 855 21.48 47.75 4.77
N ARG A 856 20.72 48.33 5.72
CA ARG A 856 20.69 47.85 7.12
C ARG A 856 20.14 46.43 7.23
N SER A 857 19.04 46.11 6.53
CA SER A 857 18.47 44.75 6.57
C SER A 857 19.45 43.69 6.06
N ILE A 858 20.34 44.04 5.13
CA ILE A 858 21.41 43.14 4.66
C ILE A 858 22.55 43.03 5.68
N GLU A 859 22.85 44.08 6.45
CA GLU A 859 23.76 43.97 7.60
C GLU A 859 23.19 43.09 8.69
N ASP A 860 21.89 43.17 8.98
CA ASP A 860 21.24 42.31 9.98
C ASP A 860 21.20 40.85 9.53
N LEU A 861 20.92 40.57 8.25
CA LEU A 861 21.04 39.22 7.66
C LEU A 861 22.49 38.67 7.67
N LEU A 862 23.48 39.55 7.51
CA LEU A 862 24.91 39.17 7.59
C LEU A 862 25.40 39.01 9.03
N ARG A 863 24.75 39.65 10.01
CA ARG A 863 24.97 39.40 11.45
C ARG A 863 24.34 38.08 11.91
N SER A 864 23.23 37.64 11.30
CA SER A 864 22.61 36.35 11.60
C SER A 864 23.32 35.17 10.91
N ASP A 865 23.69 35.31 9.63
CA ASP A 865 24.57 34.36 8.94
C ASP A 865 25.60 35.07 8.06
N VAL A 866 26.80 35.27 8.60
CA VAL A 866 27.96 35.81 7.88
C VAL A 866 28.38 34.92 6.68
N ARG A 867 27.89 33.68 6.57
CA ARG A 867 28.10 32.77 5.42
C ARG A 867 26.97 32.85 4.39
N ASN A 868 26.03 33.79 4.52
CA ASN A 868 24.97 33.99 3.52
C ASN A 868 25.53 34.71 2.28
N ASN A 869 26.05 33.93 1.34
CA ASN A 869 26.60 34.44 0.09
C ASN A 869 25.58 35.25 -0.74
N SER A 870 24.28 34.97 -0.62
CA SER A 870 23.23 35.73 -1.30
C SER A 870 23.11 37.14 -0.72
N ALA A 871 23.16 37.28 0.60
CA ALA A 871 23.21 38.58 1.27
C ALA A 871 24.50 39.36 0.93
N TRP A 872 25.66 38.70 0.86
CA TRP A 872 26.90 39.32 0.37
C TRP A 872 26.79 39.81 -1.09
N SER A 873 26.18 39.01 -1.96
CA SER A 873 25.96 39.36 -3.37
C SER A 873 24.96 40.51 -3.52
N HIS A 874 23.92 40.56 -2.70
CA HIS A 874 22.95 41.65 -2.70
C HIS A 874 23.52 42.94 -2.08
N ARG A 875 24.37 42.85 -1.04
CA ARG A 875 25.16 44.00 -0.55
C ARG A 875 26.05 44.56 -1.65
N PHE A 876 26.69 43.69 -2.44
CA PHE A 876 27.52 44.13 -3.57
C PHE A 876 26.68 44.88 -4.62
N PHE A 877 25.51 44.34 -4.96
CA PHE A 877 24.57 44.99 -5.88
C PHE A 877 24.08 46.36 -5.35
N ILE A 878 23.59 46.47 -4.11
CA ILE A 878 23.12 47.75 -3.56
C ILE A 878 24.24 48.80 -3.57
N VAL A 879 25.45 48.43 -3.14
CA VAL A 879 26.55 49.38 -2.99
C VAL A 879 27.17 49.76 -4.34
N PHE A 880 27.41 48.81 -5.24
CA PHE A 880 28.16 49.01 -6.49
C PHE A 880 27.26 49.12 -7.74
N SER A 881 25.94 49.28 -7.58
CA SER A 881 25.00 49.58 -8.67
C SER A 881 24.00 50.71 -8.36
N ASN A 882 24.27 51.53 -7.33
CA ASN A 882 23.46 52.71 -7.00
C ASN A 882 23.63 53.82 -8.08
N PRO A 883 22.58 54.21 -8.83
CA PRO A 883 22.68 55.13 -9.97
C PRO A 883 23.32 56.50 -9.66
N SER A 884 23.23 56.97 -8.42
CA SER A 884 23.79 58.27 -8.02
C SER A 884 25.33 58.32 -8.15
N TYR A 885 26.03 57.19 -7.99
CA TYR A 885 27.49 57.15 -8.03
C TYR A 885 28.11 55.91 -8.73
N SER A 886 27.34 54.99 -9.31
CA SER A 886 27.86 53.96 -10.22
C SER A 886 27.52 54.24 -11.69
N THR A 887 28.38 53.81 -12.60
CA THR A 887 28.13 53.77 -14.05
C THR A 887 27.07 52.71 -14.37
N PRO A 888 26.01 53.04 -15.15
CA PRO A 888 25.01 52.07 -15.60
C PRO A 888 25.65 50.87 -16.31
N ASP A 889 25.07 49.68 -16.11
CA ASP A 889 25.48 48.40 -16.70
C ASP A 889 26.94 47.96 -16.45
N SER A 890 27.69 48.67 -15.59
CA SER A 890 29.09 48.37 -15.35
C SER A 890 29.26 47.02 -14.62
N LYS A 891 29.97 46.10 -15.25
CA LYS A 891 30.06 44.69 -14.84
C LYS A 891 30.74 44.56 -13.47
N ALA A 892 30.32 43.59 -12.67
CA ALA A 892 30.98 43.27 -11.39
C ALA A 892 32.48 42.90 -11.52
N THR A 893 32.95 42.63 -12.74
CA THR A 893 34.32 42.25 -13.07
C THR A 893 35.21 43.41 -13.54
N GLU A 894 34.76 44.67 -13.51
CA GLU A 894 35.55 45.82 -13.99
C GLU A 894 35.55 46.99 -13.00
N HIS A 895 36.59 47.84 -13.09
CA HIS A 895 36.71 49.09 -12.33
C HIS A 895 35.69 50.12 -12.83
N ASP A 896 35.01 50.80 -11.89
CA ASP A 896 34.08 51.88 -12.19
C ASP A 896 34.57 53.19 -11.53
N PRO A 897 35.12 54.15 -12.31
CA PRO A 897 35.75 55.36 -11.77
C PRO A 897 34.75 56.36 -11.16
N ARG A 898 33.43 56.15 -11.29
CA ARG A 898 32.43 56.98 -10.60
C ARG A 898 32.34 56.68 -9.11
N ILE A 899 32.76 55.49 -8.67
CA ILE A 899 32.51 54.99 -7.31
C ILE A 899 33.48 55.65 -6.32
N PRO A 900 32.99 56.41 -5.31
CA PRO A 900 33.85 57.15 -4.39
C PRO A 900 34.78 56.25 -3.59
N ASN A 901 36.06 56.66 -3.47
CA ASN A 901 37.05 55.94 -2.67
C ASN A 901 36.56 55.66 -1.23
N SER A 902 35.87 56.61 -0.60
CA SER A 902 35.30 56.44 0.75
C SER A 902 34.30 55.27 0.87
N ILE A 903 33.60 54.90 -0.20
CA ILE A 903 32.73 53.72 -0.24
C ILE A 903 33.57 52.45 -0.39
N VAL A 904 34.61 52.48 -1.24
CA VAL A 904 35.57 51.37 -1.39
C VAL A 904 36.29 51.09 -0.07
N ASP A 905 36.74 52.13 0.65
CA ASP A 905 37.34 52.03 1.98
C ASP A 905 36.37 51.43 3.00
N ARG A 906 35.12 51.91 3.05
CA ARG A 906 34.06 51.39 3.94
C ARG A 906 33.82 49.90 3.73
N GLU A 907 33.70 49.45 2.47
CA GLU A 907 33.41 48.04 2.17
C GLU A 907 34.63 47.12 2.33
N ILE A 908 35.86 47.64 2.19
CA ILE A 908 37.08 46.91 2.57
C ILE A 908 37.07 46.62 4.07
N GLU A 909 36.83 47.63 4.93
CA GLU A 909 36.80 47.42 6.38
C GLU A 909 35.62 46.55 6.83
N PHE A 910 34.45 46.66 6.19
CA PHE A 910 33.32 45.75 6.44
C PHE A 910 33.67 44.28 6.10
N GLY A 911 34.30 44.04 4.95
CA GLY A 911 34.78 42.72 4.57
C GLY A 911 35.88 42.17 5.51
N LYS A 912 36.79 43.04 5.98
CA LYS A 912 37.83 42.69 6.96
C LYS A 912 37.24 42.27 8.31
N ALA A 913 36.22 42.98 8.80
CA ALA A 913 35.53 42.62 10.05
C ALA A 913 34.94 41.21 9.97
N ALA A 914 34.20 40.90 8.90
CA ALA A 914 33.61 39.58 8.69
C ALA A 914 34.64 38.45 8.49
N THR A 915 35.82 38.75 7.94
CA THR A 915 36.93 37.78 7.81
C THR A 915 37.72 37.60 9.10
N PHE A 916 37.75 38.58 10.02
CA PHE A 916 38.24 38.33 11.38
C PHE A 916 37.30 37.41 12.18
N GLU A 917 35.99 37.60 12.05
CA GLU A 917 34.97 36.77 12.70
C GLU A 917 34.96 35.33 12.17
N ALA A 918 34.98 35.16 10.84
CA ALA A 918 34.94 33.86 10.18
C ALA A 918 36.07 33.68 9.14
N PRO A 919 37.33 33.47 9.55
CA PRO A 919 38.49 33.45 8.63
C PRO A 919 38.38 32.46 7.48
N GLN A 920 37.77 31.29 7.70
CA GLN A 920 37.60 30.22 6.70
C GLN A 920 36.29 30.33 5.90
N ASN A 921 35.55 31.45 6.00
CA ASN A 921 34.35 31.72 5.21
C ASN A 921 34.73 32.37 3.87
N GLN A 922 34.44 31.73 2.74
CA GLN A 922 34.85 32.25 1.43
C GLN A 922 34.13 33.56 1.04
N SER A 923 32.87 33.76 1.42
CA SER A 923 32.05 34.88 0.92
C SER A 923 32.66 36.28 1.16
N PRO A 924 33.12 36.66 2.37
CA PRO A 924 33.73 37.96 2.57
C PRO A 924 35.11 38.10 1.89
N TRP A 925 35.89 37.01 1.70
CA TRP A 925 37.11 37.07 0.87
C TRP A 925 36.78 37.36 -0.61
N ASN A 926 35.77 36.68 -1.16
CA ASN A 926 35.27 36.95 -2.50
C ASN A 926 34.71 38.39 -2.62
N TYR A 927 34.03 38.88 -1.58
CA TYR A 927 33.51 40.25 -1.51
C TYR A 927 34.64 41.28 -1.55
N ILE A 928 35.67 41.15 -0.71
CA ILE A 928 36.86 42.02 -0.72
C ILE A 928 37.52 42.04 -2.10
N ARG A 929 37.70 40.88 -2.75
CA ARG A 929 38.23 40.79 -4.13
C ARG A 929 37.38 41.57 -5.13
N GLY A 930 36.05 41.52 -5.01
CA GLY A 930 35.11 42.31 -5.80
C GLY A 930 35.22 43.82 -5.54
N VAL A 931 35.22 44.24 -4.27
CA VAL A 931 35.33 45.65 -3.84
C VAL A 931 36.62 46.28 -4.36
N LEU A 932 37.76 45.60 -4.18
CA LEU A 932 39.05 46.06 -4.69
C LEU A 932 39.03 46.25 -6.21
N ARG A 933 38.49 45.27 -6.94
CA ARG A 933 38.37 45.34 -8.41
C ARG A 933 37.46 46.47 -8.86
N LYS A 934 36.29 46.66 -8.23
CA LYS A 934 35.36 47.76 -8.54
C LYS A 934 35.98 49.13 -8.28
N GLY A 935 36.76 49.27 -7.21
CA GLY A 935 37.51 50.49 -6.87
C GLY A 935 38.86 50.65 -7.56
N GLY A 936 39.23 49.79 -8.51
CA GLY A 936 40.50 49.89 -9.26
C GLY A 936 41.76 49.64 -8.42
N ARG A 937 41.63 48.98 -7.25
CA ARG A 937 42.70 48.78 -6.28
C ARG A 937 43.38 47.42 -6.45
N LYS A 938 44.71 47.41 -6.30
CA LYS A 938 45.56 46.21 -6.31
C LYS A 938 45.19 45.22 -5.21
N VAL A 939 45.27 43.92 -5.48
CA VAL A 939 45.04 42.87 -4.48
C VAL A 939 46.18 42.86 -3.45
N SER A 940 47.41 43.14 -3.89
CA SER A 940 48.57 43.27 -3.01
C SER A 940 48.47 44.40 -1.97
N SER A 941 47.56 45.36 -2.14
CA SER A 941 47.30 46.41 -1.13
C SER A 941 46.85 45.86 0.23
N LEU A 942 46.28 44.64 0.27
CA LEU A 942 45.86 43.96 1.49
C LEU A 942 46.79 42.79 1.89
N GLN A 943 48.01 42.69 1.34
CA GLN A 943 48.98 41.62 1.67
C GLN A 943 49.26 41.53 3.19
N SER A 944 49.44 42.66 3.87
CA SER A 944 49.65 42.69 5.32
C SER A 944 48.44 42.17 6.12
N PHE A 945 47.22 42.48 5.67
CA PHE A 945 45.99 42.01 6.28
C PHE A 945 45.81 40.49 6.10
N ALA A 946 45.96 39.98 4.88
CA ALA A 946 45.87 38.54 4.61
C ALA A 946 46.98 37.72 5.32
N GLY A 947 48.17 38.31 5.48
CA GLY A 947 49.26 37.76 6.30
C GLY A 947 48.90 37.52 7.76
N GLY A 948 47.94 38.25 8.33
CA GLY A 948 47.46 38.03 9.70
C GLY A 948 46.79 36.67 9.95
N PHE A 949 46.52 35.90 8.89
CA PHE A 949 45.91 34.57 8.95
C PHE A 949 46.85 33.45 8.49
N VAL A 950 48.06 33.77 8.02
CA VAL A 950 48.97 32.81 7.35
C VAL A 950 50.42 33.11 7.72
N THR A 951 51.08 32.14 8.35
CA THR A 951 52.52 32.18 8.63
C THR A 951 53.20 31.02 7.92
N ILE A 952 53.96 31.32 6.87
CA ILE A 952 54.80 30.35 6.15
C ILE A 952 56.26 30.70 6.45
N PRO A 953 56.94 30.00 7.37
CA PRO A 953 58.36 30.20 7.58
C PRO A 953 59.16 29.61 6.40
N ASP A 954 60.44 29.95 6.31
CA ASP A 954 61.35 29.28 5.37
C ASP A 954 61.75 27.88 5.88
N GLU A 955 61.97 27.74 7.19
CA GLU A 955 62.18 26.47 7.91
C GLU A 955 61.21 26.36 9.10
N GLY A 956 60.58 25.19 9.30
CA GLY A 956 59.58 24.94 10.35
C GLY A 956 58.16 24.69 9.83
N GLU A 957 57.21 24.45 10.73
CA GLU A 957 55.80 24.20 10.37
C GLU A 957 55.06 25.50 10.00
N GLU A 958 54.28 25.48 8.92
CA GLU A 958 53.45 26.61 8.51
C GLU A 958 52.07 26.60 9.18
N THR A 959 51.63 27.77 9.64
CA THR A 959 50.35 27.96 10.33
C THR A 959 49.37 28.71 9.43
N VAL A 960 48.32 28.02 8.97
CA VAL A 960 47.28 28.58 8.08
C VAL A 960 45.93 28.57 8.80
N ARG A 961 45.46 29.75 9.22
CA ARG A 961 44.11 29.94 9.81
C ARG A 961 43.00 30.08 8.76
N SER A 962 43.36 30.29 7.50
CA SER A 962 42.42 30.35 6.38
C SER A 962 43.09 29.97 5.06
N SER A 963 42.56 28.96 4.38
CA SER A 963 42.99 28.63 3.01
C SER A 963 42.58 29.71 2.00
N HIS A 964 41.56 30.51 2.30
CA HIS A 964 41.17 31.66 1.46
C HIS A 964 42.14 32.84 1.61
N ALA A 965 42.69 33.06 2.81
CA ALA A 965 43.80 34.02 3.00
C ALA A 965 45.08 33.56 2.29
N LEU A 966 45.35 32.24 2.27
CA LEU A 966 46.49 31.65 1.56
C LEU A 966 46.38 31.82 0.03
N ASP A 967 45.18 31.62 -0.53
CA ASP A 967 44.86 31.94 -1.94
C ASP A 967 44.97 33.45 -2.23
N PHE A 968 44.45 34.31 -1.34
CA PHE A 968 44.56 35.75 -1.47
C PHE A 968 46.03 36.22 -1.47
N LEU A 969 46.88 35.63 -0.61
CA LEU A 969 48.32 35.90 -0.57
C LEU A 969 49.05 35.38 -1.81
N ALA A 970 48.64 34.26 -2.40
CA ALA A 970 49.22 33.80 -3.66
C ALA A 970 49.03 34.84 -4.78
N ASP A 971 47.88 35.53 -4.81
CA ASP A 971 47.67 36.67 -5.72
C ASP A 971 48.50 37.90 -5.34
N CYS A 972 48.54 38.28 -4.06
CA CYS A 972 49.38 39.40 -3.60
C CYS A 972 50.85 39.21 -4.00
N TRP A 973 51.39 38.01 -3.78
CA TRP A 973 52.76 37.63 -4.12
C TRP A 973 52.99 37.51 -5.62
N SER A 974 51.98 37.07 -6.40
CA SER A 974 52.06 37.10 -7.86
C SER A 974 52.09 38.53 -8.39
N GLU A 975 51.23 39.42 -7.89
CA GLU A 975 51.14 40.83 -8.29
C GLU A 975 52.39 41.64 -7.90
N ASN A 976 53.05 41.28 -6.79
CA ASN A 976 54.31 41.88 -6.35
C ASN A 976 55.56 41.18 -6.93
N GLY A 977 55.42 40.19 -7.81
CA GLY A 977 56.55 39.48 -8.45
C GLY A 977 57.28 38.47 -7.54
N GLU A 978 56.80 38.24 -6.32
CA GLU A 978 57.30 37.25 -5.35
C GLU A 978 56.97 35.79 -5.75
N LYS A 979 57.16 35.43 -7.04
CA LYS A 979 56.69 34.17 -7.66
C LYS A 979 57.02 32.89 -6.87
N LYS A 980 58.15 32.84 -6.15
CA LYS A 980 58.52 31.70 -5.28
C LYS A 980 57.58 31.52 -4.08
N LYS A 981 57.13 32.61 -3.45
CA LYS A 981 56.16 32.55 -2.34
C LYS A 981 54.77 32.20 -2.85
N ALA A 982 54.39 32.75 -4.01
CA ALA A 982 53.14 32.37 -4.69
C ALA A 982 53.11 30.87 -5.01
N ASP A 983 54.15 30.28 -5.61
CA ASP A 983 54.21 28.83 -5.87
C ASP A 983 54.16 28.01 -4.57
N LYS A 984 54.87 28.42 -3.49
CA LYS A 984 54.82 27.76 -2.16
C LYS A 984 53.40 27.77 -1.58
N ALA A 985 52.64 28.87 -1.72
CA ALA A 985 51.23 28.92 -1.31
C ALA A 985 50.33 28.00 -2.13
N LEU A 986 50.50 27.99 -3.47
CA LEU A 986 49.72 27.13 -4.34
C LEU A 986 50.03 25.63 -4.14
N VAL A 987 51.27 25.26 -3.80
CA VAL A 987 51.63 23.89 -3.33
C VAL A 987 50.85 23.55 -2.06
N LEU A 988 50.92 24.40 -1.04
CA LEU A 988 50.25 24.18 0.24
C LEU A 988 48.72 24.05 0.09
N LEU A 989 48.12 24.78 -0.85
CA LEU A 989 46.72 24.60 -1.25
C LEU A 989 46.47 23.25 -1.94
N ALA A 990 47.26 22.90 -2.96
CA ALA A 990 47.11 21.65 -3.73
C ALA A 990 47.31 20.38 -2.88
N GLU A 991 48.18 20.42 -1.87
CA GLU A 991 48.63 19.23 -1.15
C GLU A 991 48.05 19.10 0.27
N LYS A 992 47.78 20.22 0.97
CA LYS A 992 47.42 20.21 2.41
C LYS A 992 46.11 20.92 2.74
N TYR A 993 45.91 22.16 2.27
CA TYR A 993 44.81 23.02 2.74
C TYR A 993 43.56 23.07 1.86
N ASP A 994 43.65 22.63 0.61
CA ASP A 994 42.52 22.56 -0.32
C ASP A 994 42.69 21.51 -1.45
N PRO A 995 43.04 20.24 -1.13
CA PRO A 995 43.41 19.25 -2.13
C PRO A 995 42.27 18.85 -3.09
N ILE A 996 41.00 19.17 -2.77
CA ILE A 996 39.86 18.96 -3.68
C ILE A 996 39.95 19.80 -4.96
N ARG A 997 40.68 20.93 -4.93
CA ARG A 997 40.98 21.76 -6.10
C ARG A 997 42.43 21.62 -6.59
N LYS A 998 43.12 20.52 -6.25
CA LYS A 998 44.53 20.27 -6.63
C LYS A 998 44.84 20.65 -8.09
N ASN A 999 44.08 20.12 -9.06
CA ASN A 999 44.34 20.36 -10.49
C ASN A 999 44.24 21.85 -10.87
N TYR A 1000 43.32 22.61 -10.23
CA TYR A 1000 43.19 24.05 -10.43
C TYR A 1000 44.37 24.82 -9.83
N TRP A 1001 44.86 24.39 -8.66
CA TRP A 1001 46.07 24.96 -8.06
C TRP A 1001 47.33 24.63 -8.88
N GLU A 1002 47.46 23.41 -9.42
CA GLU A 1002 48.55 23.03 -10.32
C GLU A 1002 48.52 23.81 -11.65
N TRP A 1003 47.33 24.04 -12.22
CA TRP A 1003 47.15 24.94 -13.36
C TRP A 1003 47.56 26.39 -13.03
N ARG A 1004 47.16 26.94 -11.87
CA ARG A 1004 47.63 28.27 -11.45
C ARG A 1004 49.15 28.33 -11.26
N ARG A 1005 49.80 27.24 -10.87
CA ARG A 1005 51.28 27.13 -10.82
C ARG A 1005 51.94 27.08 -12.20
N GLN A 1006 51.24 26.62 -13.23
CA GLN A 1006 51.69 26.73 -14.63
C GLN A 1006 51.68 28.20 -15.07
N LEU A 1007 50.58 28.92 -14.85
CA LEU A 1007 50.46 30.36 -15.17
C LEU A 1007 51.56 31.23 -14.51
N LEU A 1008 51.93 30.95 -13.25
CA LEU A 1008 53.04 31.66 -12.58
C LEU A 1008 54.38 31.52 -13.33
N LYS A 1009 54.62 30.37 -13.96
CA LYS A 1009 55.84 30.04 -14.72
C LYS A 1009 55.76 30.60 -16.14
N GLU A 1010 54.59 30.47 -16.78
CA GLU A 1010 54.29 30.92 -18.15
C GLU A 1010 54.20 32.44 -18.30
N GLY A 1011 54.04 33.18 -17.19
CA GLY A 1011 53.99 34.64 -17.17
C GLY A 1011 55.29 35.34 -17.56
N ASN A 1012 55.63 35.27 -18.86
CA ASN A 1012 56.41 36.22 -19.66
C ASN A 1012 56.11 36.09 -21.18
N ALA A 1013 54.90 35.68 -21.57
CA ALA A 1013 54.42 35.66 -22.94
C ALA A 1013 52.91 35.98 -22.99
N GLY A 1014 52.51 37.06 -23.67
CA GLY A 1014 51.09 37.34 -23.94
C GLY A 1014 50.47 38.62 -23.36
N GLU A 1015 51.16 39.77 -23.36
CA GLU A 1015 50.44 41.02 -23.67
C GLU A 1015 50.18 41.01 -25.19
N GLY A 1016 48.97 40.67 -25.65
CA GLY A 1016 48.78 40.43 -27.09
C GLY A 1016 47.45 39.89 -27.62
N SER A 1017 46.31 40.19 -27.00
CA SER A 1017 44.98 40.13 -27.65
C SER A 1017 43.95 41.00 -26.93
#